data_AF-R8HFF3-F1
#
_entry.id   AF-R8HFF3-F1
#
_cell.length_a   1.000
_cell.length_b   1.000
_cell.length_c   1.000
_cell.angle_alpha   90.00
_cell.angle_beta   90.00
_cell.angle_gamma   90.00
#
_symmetry.space_group_name_H-M   'P 1'
#
loop_
_entity.id
_entity.type
_entity.pdbx_description
1 polymer ?
#
loop_
_entity_poly.entity_id
_entity_poly.type
_entity_poly.pdbx_seq_one_letter_code
_entity_poly.pdbx_strand_id
1 'polypeptide(L)'
;MKIKKEIVKVLSMSFLLTTLPVTFPTTITHAAGPYGGGSENEIDNKRDEEDKKKKEEEKRKVYEEELKEIAKRVVQIDVKEENVVQREETEKLVKDLPSEILEMYDKVGGKIKIVDGSLAEYPDLKGRKAINDNGKEVSLDQYYAYSIEGKAPEVFIRASEDYEESIHKRTSVYHEIGKSLVRDVLKTEVLMDSSFLQAVNQMRLDKDTEAEFFSQNLRTYKGSFDETYVKEHIKDFQDIFAKAFAYSRIPEFKEFFNTYAPDMFDYFDKIDWKKQGNPDAFVFAHETNLKGIQVDEGKEAIKNSGLVSEHVEGFKEIAKNNHTYIFFRPVNKLSTELIKQGAATKGLNVHGKSSDWGPMAGFIPYDANFSKVYGNQDKVDRGNNDNKHSVEDNKGGITTMKLELNSERLNELVKENIIENPFTEHSEIGLENEEHWMGISLPQNSKGVGVYEFRIYSKEQIYNSAGQKFELRYRKSGSENAFEPIEVMARVIDGVSKPLTADYDMFALAPTLKEIKQKIPSSDWQAAVGESKPLEKLKKITDLLIRFGLMRKLDAEQGTLTDWQKNIINQLNDSAIKSGYTGGTVVNHGTEQDNTEFPEQDKELFIITPDGKTVLTKSWEDTQKFIRQNITNGDYLYYFNRSYNKIAAGNKAHIEWADPVTKAKSYTIPTQKELVEELYAIKKSTGKILSVDSLHKVDELGKSFEDYYNPANGFLGEEDKRKISIFRAFQSLEKVEELLDSYQLSDELYKRYFETLKNRIMSQIFIVQIEGNITIEKLNEKIDFNNKDENTTFDKFEKAINQNNYGTKNNFIS
;
A
#
# COMPACT_ATOMS: atom_id res chain seq x y z
N MET A 1 -9.15 75.48 9.66
CA MET A 1 -10.06 74.77 8.74
C MET A 1 -9.44 73.41 8.43
N LYS A 2 -10.16 72.34 8.81
CA LYS A 2 -10.09 70.90 8.46
C LYS A 2 -8.76 70.32 7.94
N ILE A 3 -7.95 69.58 8.72
CA ILE A 3 -8.06 68.26 9.40
C ILE A 3 -7.25 67.20 8.64
N LYS A 4 -6.46 66.46 9.44
CA LYS A 4 -5.31 65.60 9.18
C LYS A 4 -5.67 64.12 8.90
N LYS A 5 -4.66 63.44 8.35
CA LYS A 5 -4.08 62.13 8.74
C LYS A 5 -4.58 60.83 8.07
N GLU A 6 -3.56 60.03 7.75
CA GLU A 6 -3.48 58.59 7.44
C GLU A 6 -4.42 57.69 8.26
N ILE A 7 -4.75 56.51 7.72
CA ILE A 7 -4.85 55.22 8.43
C ILE A 7 -5.02 54.05 7.44
N VAL A 8 -4.39 52.93 7.80
CA VAL A 8 -4.49 51.56 7.25
C VAL A 8 -5.76 50.84 7.77
N LYS A 9 -6.24 49.81 7.04
CA LYS A 9 -7.01 48.61 7.51
C LYS A 9 -8.56 48.59 7.38
N VAL A 10 -9.06 47.41 6.93
CA VAL A 10 -10.31 46.66 7.28
C VAL A 10 -11.43 46.50 6.22
N LEU A 11 -11.60 45.24 5.77
CA LEU A 11 -12.81 44.41 5.50
C LEU A 11 -14.15 45.04 5.08
N SER A 12 -14.80 44.47 4.04
CA SER A 12 -16.08 43.70 4.17
C SER A 12 -16.43 43.00 2.84
N MET A 13 -16.57 41.66 2.82
CA MET A 13 -17.87 40.99 2.73
C MET A 13 -18.89 41.65 1.78
N SER A 14 -19.20 40.96 0.68
CA SER A 14 -20.48 41.07 -0.02
C SER A 14 -20.89 39.67 -0.49
N PHE A 15 -21.25 38.83 0.47
CA PHE A 15 -22.15 37.70 0.23
C PHE A 15 -23.56 38.23 0.45
N LEU A 16 -24.30 38.46 -0.64
CA LEU A 16 -25.73 38.72 -0.59
C LEU A 16 -26.42 37.45 -1.10
N LEU A 17 -26.67 36.52 -0.19
CA LEU A 17 -27.54 35.37 -0.41
C LEU A 17 -28.99 35.87 -0.36
N THR A 18 -29.61 36.05 -1.51
CA THR A 18 -31.07 36.18 -1.62
C THR A 18 -31.70 34.81 -1.39
N THR A 19 -32.21 34.58 -0.18
CA THR A 19 -33.06 33.42 0.14
C THR A 19 -34.49 33.70 -0.33
N LEU A 20 -34.98 32.94 -1.31
CA LEU A 20 -36.40 32.86 -1.63
C LEU A 20 -37.06 31.83 -0.70
N PRO A 21 -38.11 32.17 0.07
CA PRO A 21 -38.85 31.18 0.85
C PRO A 21 -39.83 30.43 -0.04
N VAL A 22 -39.65 29.11 -0.16
CA VAL A 22 -40.67 28.21 -0.73
C VAL A 22 -41.76 27.98 0.33
N THR A 23 -42.93 28.56 0.13
CA THR A 23 -44.13 28.34 0.95
C THR A 23 -44.80 27.01 0.57
N PHE A 24 -44.96 26.09 1.51
CA PHE A 24 -45.91 24.98 1.41
C PHE A 24 -47.19 25.29 2.21
N PRO A 25 -48.39 25.01 1.68
CA PRO A 25 -49.64 25.35 2.35
C PRO A 25 -50.00 24.33 3.45
N THR A 26 -50.26 24.83 4.65
CA THR A 26 -50.88 24.09 5.76
C THR A 26 -52.40 24.02 5.58
N THR A 27 -52.97 22.82 5.52
CA THR A 27 -54.40 22.59 5.75
C THR A 27 -54.67 22.48 7.25
N ILE A 28 -55.50 23.40 7.75
CA ILE A 28 -56.02 23.49 9.11
C ILE A 28 -57.27 22.63 9.23
N THR A 29 -57.39 21.84 10.29
CA THR A 29 -58.68 21.45 10.87
C THR A 29 -58.74 21.91 12.33
N HIS A 30 -59.83 22.62 12.64
CA HIS A 30 -60.13 23.25 13.93
C HIS A 30 -60.98 22.35 14.85
N ALA A 31 -60.96 22.74 16.14
CA ALA A 31 -61.90 22.49 17.25
C ALA A 31 -61.36 21.52 18.33
N ALA A 32 -61.40 21.81 19.64
CA ALA A 32 -61.83 22.95 20.44
C ALA A 32 -61.14 22.83 21.83
N GLY A 33 -60.83 23.96 22.50
CA GLY A 33 -60.21 23.97 23.84
C GLY A 33 -61.22 23.76 24.99
N PRO A 34 -60.93 24.19 26.24
CA PRO A 34 -59.65 24.59 26.84
C PRO A 34 -59.37 23.82 28.15
N TYR A 35 -58.12 23.76 28.65
CA TYR A 35 -57.79 23.85 30.09
C TYR A 35 -56.27 23.83 30.26
N GLY A 36 -55.78 24.74 31.12
CA GLY A 36 -54.36 25.06 31.25
C GLY A 36 -53.51 23.99 31.93
N GLY A 37 -52.22 24.06 31.62
CA GLY A 37 -51.16 23.27 32.23
C GLY A 37 -49.89 23.44 31.41
N GLY A 38 -49.16 24.53 31.62
CA GLY A 38 -47.82 24.69 31.05
C GLY A 38 -46.94 23.55 31.57
N SER A 39 -46.45 22.71 30.66
CA SER A 39 -45.49 21.65 30.95
C SER A 39 -44.22 21.92 30.16
N GLU A 40 -43.08 21.61 30.77
CA GLU A 40 -41.70 21.81 30.30
C GLU A 40 -41.39 21.18 28.92
N ASN A 41 -42.32 20.39 28.36
CA ASN A 41 -42.16 19.68 27.09
C ASN A 41 -42.22 20.56 25.81
N GLU A 42 -42.71 21.81 25.88
CA GLU A 42 -42.70 22.73 24.73
C GLU A 42 -41.37 23.49 24.54
N ILE A 43 -40.57 23.60 25.61
CA ILE A 43 -39.27 24.29 25.58
C ILE A 43 -38.16 23.34 25.11
N ASP A 44 -38.22 22.06 25.52
CA ASP A 44 -37.25 21.04 25.09
C ASP A 44 -37.43 20.67 23.61
N ASN A 45 -38.67 20.55 23.10
CA ASN A 45 -38.88 20.29 21.66
C ASN A 45 -38.38 21.44 20.76
N LYS A 46 -38.45 22.70 21.21
CA LYS A 46 -37.89 23.84 20.46
C LYS A 46 -36.37 23.89 20.51
N ARG A 47 -35.75 23.53 21.64
CA ARG A 47 -34.29 23.40 21.77
C ARG A 47 -33.75 22.26 20.91
N ASP A 48 -34.43 21.12 20.87
CA ASP A 48 -34.04 19.97 20.05
C ASP A 48 -34.15 20.27 18.54
N GLU A 49 -35.16 21.03 18.11
CA GLU A 49 -35.25 21.51 16.72
C GLU A 49 -34.19 22.56 16.37
N GLU A 50 -33.87 23.49 17.29
CA GLU A 50 -32.80 24.48 17.08
C GLU A 50 -31.41 23.83 17.05
N ASP A 51 -31.14 22.86 17.90
CA ASP A 51 -29.88 22.11 17.93
C ASP A 51 -29.74 21.19 16.70
N LYS A 52 -30.84 20.63 16.21
CA LYS A 52 -30.86 19.86 14.96
C LYS A 52 -30.58 20.75 13.74
N LYS A 53 -31.20 21.94 13.69
CA LYS A 53 -30.92 22.95 12.66
C LYS A 53 -29.47 23.45 12.71
N LYS A 54 -28.93 23.73 13.90
CA LYS A 54 -27.51 24.10 14.06
C LYS A 54 -26.57 23.00 13.58
N LYS A 55 -26.84 21.73 13.92
CA LYS A 55 -26.04 20.58 13.45
C LYS A 55 -26.14 20.38 11.93
N GLU A 56 -27.30 20.62 11.33
CA GLU A 56 -27.46 20.57 9.87
C GLU A 56 -26.75 21.74 9.19
N GLU A 57 -26.79 22.93 9.78
CA GLU A 57 -26.09 24.11 9.27
C GLU A 57 -24.56 23.99 9.40
N GLU A 58 -24.05 23.42 10.50
CA GLU A 58 -22.63 23.09 10.67
C GLU A 58 -22.18 22.02 9.67
N LYS A 59 -22.96 20.94 9.48
CA LYS A 59 -22.68 19.92 8.45
C LYS A 59 -22.63 20.53 7.06
N ARG A 60 -23.54 21.46 6.76
CA ARG A 60 -23.57 22.17 5.49
C ARG A 60 -22.34 23.06 5.31
N LYS A 61 -21.91 23.80 6.34
CA LYS A 61 -20.70 24.63 6.30
C LYS A 61 -19.44 23.78 6.09
N VAL A 62 -19.32 22.65 6.79
CA VAL A 62 -18.19 21.71 6.61
C VAL A 62 -18.18 21.14 5.20
N TYR A 63 -19.33 20.73 4.66
CA TYR A 63 -19.45 20.25 3.28
C TYR A 63 -19.09 21.34 2.24
N GLU A 64 -19.54 22.58 2.46
CA GLU A 64 -19.19 23.71 1.61
C GLU A 64 -17.69 24.07 1.64
N GLU A 65 -17.02 23.89 2.79
CA GLU A 65 -15.56 24.04 2.91
C GLU A 65 -14.81 22.90 2.21
N GLU A 66 -15.27 21.65 2.37
CA GLU A 66 -14.70 20.48 1.71
C GLU A 66 -14.78 20.60 0.18
N LEU A 67 -15.92 21.06 -0.34
CA LEU A 67 -16.10 21.32 -1.77
C LEU A 67 -15.16 22.41 -2.31
N LYS A 68 -14.86 23.45 -1.52
CA LYS A 68 -13.89 24.47 -1.92
C LYS A 68 -12.47 23.90 -2.02
N GLU A 69 -12.10 23.02 -1.09
CA GLU A 69 -10.79 22.35 -1.14
C GLU A 69 -10.70 21.34 -2.29
N ILE A 70 -11.77 20.61 -2.59
CA ILE A 70 -11.87 19.73 -3.77
C ILE A 70 -11.70 20.55 -5.06
N ALA A 71 -12.43 21.65 -5.20
CA ALA A 71 -12.33 22.51 -6.36
C ALA A 71 -10.90 23.06 -6.55
N LYS A 72 -10.21 23.43 -5.48
CA LYS A 72 -8.79 23.88 -5.54
C LYS A 72 -7.83 22.78 -5.99
N ARG A 73 -8.09 21.51 -5.65
CA ARG A 73 -7.23 20.39 -6.05
C ARG A 73 -7.43 20.00 -7.51
N VAL A 74 -8.69 19.98 -7.96
CA VAL A 74 -9.07 19.57 -9.32
C VAL A 74 -8.81 20.67 -10.33
N VAL A 75 -9.18 21.91 -9.99
CA VAL A 75 -9.06 23.06 -10.90
C VAL A 75 -7.73 23.74 -10.70
N GLN A 76 -6.81 23.52 -11.64
CA GLN A 76 -5.49 24.11 -11.64
C GLN A 76 -5.46 25.30 -12.60
N ILE A 77 -4.82 26.39 -12.18
CA ILE A 77 -4.81 27.62 -12.94
C ILE A 77 -3.36 27.98 -13.23
N ASP A 78 -3.00 27.93 -14.51
CA ASP A 78 -1.71 28.35 -15.05
C ASP A 78 -1.94 29.50 -16.03
N VAL A 79 -2.36 30.65 -15.48
CA VAL A 79 -2.64 31.89 -16.21
C VAL A 79 -1.81 33.01 -15.61
N LYS A 80 -1.18 33.82 -16.45
CA LYS A 80 -0.35 34.95 -16.00
C LYS A 80 -1.20 35.99 -15.26
N GLU A 81 -0.60 36.67 -14.28
CA GLU A 81 -1.28 37.69 -13.46
C GLU A 81 -1.86 38.86 -14.28
N GLU A 82 -1.36 39.12 -15.48
CA GLU A 82 -1.88 40.15 -16.38
C GLU A 82 -3.20 39.75 -17.09
N ASN A 83 -3.55 38.46 -17.07
CA ASN A 83 -4.70 37.87 -17.76
C ASN A 83 -5.82 37.45 -16.78
N VAL A 84 -6.09 38.29 -15.77
CA VAL A 84 -7.09 38.00 -14.72
C VAL A 84 -8.49 37.85 -15.29
N VAL A 85 -8.87 38.67 -16.26
CA VAL A 85 -10.24 38.66 -16.82
C VAL A 85 -10.49 37.37 -17.61
N GLN A 86 -9.54 36.93 -18.44
CA GLN A 86 -9.63 35.65 -19.16
C GLN A 86 -9.75 34.47 -18.18
N ARG A 87 -8.99 34.51 -17.08
CA ARG A 87 -9.07 33.52 -16.01
C ARG A 87 -10.45 33.51 -15.35
N GLU A 88 -10.96 34.67 -14.93
CA GLU A 88 -12.24 34.78 -14.22
C GLU A 88 -13.41 34.27 -15.08
N GLU A 89 -13.47 34.63 -16.36
CA GLU A 89 -14.50 34.14 -17.28
C GLU A 89 -14.42 32.63 -17.48
N THR A 90 -13.21 32.08 -17.61
CA THR A 90 -13.02 30.63 -17.79
C THR A 90 -13.35 29.84 -16.52
N GLU A 91 -13.04 30.39 -15.34
CA GLU A 91 -13.40 29.78 -14.06
C GLU A 91 -14.92 29.65 -13.87
N LYS A 92 -15.73 30.58 -14.40
CA LYS A 92 -17.20 30.50 -14.31
C LYS A 92 -17.72 29.20 -14.94
N LEU A 93 -17.19 28.81 -16.10
CA LEU A 93 -17.60 27.57 -16.79
C LEU A 93 -17.38 26.33 -15.94
N VAL A 94 -16.27 26.28 -15.20
CA VAL A 94 -15.94 25.16 -14.32
C VAL A 94 -16.76 25.20 -13.03
N LYS A 95 -17.07 26.40 -12.52
CA LYS A 95 -17.96 26.59 -11.35
C LYS A 95 -19.41 26.19 -11.63
N ASP A 96 -19.84 26.25 -12.88
CA ASP A 96 -21.18 25.82 -13.31
C ASP A 96 -21.33 24.28 -13.41
N LEU A 97 -20.25 23.52 -13.24
CA LEU A 97 -20.33 22.06 -13.15
C LEU A 97 -20.97 21.62 -11.82
N PRO A 98 -21.80 20.56 -11.83
CA PRO A 98 -22.21 19.90 -10.61
C PRO A 98 -21.00 19.57 -9.71
N SER A 99 -21.10 19.90 -8.43
CA SER A 99 -20.02 19.66 -7.45
C SER A 99 -19.56 18.21 -7.42
N GLU A 100 -20.49 17.29 -7.63
CA GLU A 100 -20.28 15.85 -7.69
C GLU A 100 -19.33 15.46 -8.82
N ILE A 101 -19.34 16.20 -9.93
CA ILE A 101 -18.39 15.97 -11.04
C ILE A 101 -16.99 16.32 -10.58
N LEU A 102 -16.80 17.46 -9.90
CA LEU A 102 -15.49 17.83 -9.35
C LEU A 102 -15.04 16.82 -8.29
N GLU A 103 -15.94 16.35 -7.41
CA GLU A 103 -15.62 15.25 -6.49
C GLU A 103 -15.18 13.99 -7.23
N MET A 104 -15.81 13.64 -8.35
CA MET A 104 -15.44 12.46 -9.14
C MET A 104 -14.09 12.64 -9.84
N TYR A 105 -13.79 13.82 -10.38
CA TYR A 105 -12.47 14.14 -10.91
C TYR A 105 -11.40 14.06 -9.81
N ASP A 106 -11.63 14.66 -8.64
CA ASP A 106 -10.72 14.58 -7.47
C ASP A 106 -10.50 13.11 -7.08
N LYS A 107 -11.58 12.32 -7.10
CA LYS A 107 -11.55 10.90 -6.76
C LYS A 107 -10.65 10.10 -7.70
N VAL A 108 -10.70 10.36 -9.01
CA VAL A 108 -9.85 9.65 -9.99
C VAL A 108 -8.48 10.32 -10.19
N GLY A 109 -8.14 11.33 -9.40
CA GLY A 109 -6.90 12.11 -9.56
C GLY A 109 -6.87 12.97 -10.84
N GLY A 110 -8.02 13.16 -11.49
CA GLY A 110 -8.18 13.96 -12.68
C GLY A 110 -8.12 15.46 -12.37
N LYS A 111 -7.77 16.25 -13.39
CA LYS A 111 -7.56 17.69 -13.28
C LYS A 111 -8.23 18.45 -14.41
N ILE A 112 -8.68 19.65 -14.11
CA ILE A 112 -9.13 20.64 -15.08
C ILE A 112 -8.15 21.81 -15.01
N LYS A 113 -7.30 21.95 -16.03
CA LYS A 113 -6.24 22.96 -16.12
C LYS A 113 -6.72 24.13 -16.96
N ILE A 114 -6.83 25.32 -16.37
CA ILE A 114 -7.04 26.57 -17.10
C ILE A 114 -5.67 27.13 -17.45
N VAL A 115 -5.36 27.28 -18.74
CA VAL A 115 -4.02 27.60 -19.23
C VAL A 115 -4.01 28.84 -20.12
N ASP A 116 -2.93 29.60 -20.07
CA ASP A 116 -2.72 30.77 -20.93
C ASP A 116 -2.28 30.38 -22.36
N GLY A 117 -2.57 31.24 -23.34
CA GLY A 117 -2.05 31.10 -24.70
C GLY A 117 -2.62 29.92 -25.52
N SER A 118 -1.83 29.40 -26.47
CA SER A 118 -2.27 28.28 -27.32
C SER A 118 -2.09 26.93 -26.62
N LEU A 119 -3.11 26.06 -26.74
CA LEU A 119 -3.02 24.68 -26.27
C LEU A 119 -1.90 23.89 -26.96
N ALA A 120 -1.57 24.20 -28.22
CA ALA A 120 -0.52 23.49 -28.95
C ALA A 120 0.90 23.79 -28.42
N GLU A 121 1.06 24.93 -27.74
CA GLU A 121 2.34 25.39 -27.19
C GLU A 121 2.53 25.01 -25.73
N TYR A 122 1.45 24.58 -25.05
CA TYR A 122 1.50 24.18 -23.65
C TYR A 122 2.41 22.95 -23.46
N PRO A 123 3.31 22.93 -22.46
CA PRO A 123 4.33 21.89 -22.32
C PRO A 123 3.80 20.45 -22.37
N ASP A 124 2.67 20.19 -21.69
CA ASP A 124 2.05 18.86 -21.60
C ASP A 124 1.35 18.42 -22.91
N LEU A 125 1.05 19.38 -23.80
CA LEU A 125 0.31 19.17 -25.05
C LEU A 125 1.18 19.33 -26.31
N LYS A 126 2.45 19.71 -26.14
CA LYS A 126 3.36 20.01 -27.24
C LYS A 126 3.49 18.82 -28.20
N GLY A 127 3.17 19.06 -29.47
CA GLY A 127 3.25 18.05 -30.53
C GLY A 127 2.03 17.13 -30.65
N ARG A 128 1.02 17.27 -29.78
CA ARG A 128 -0.27 16.59 -29.94
C ARG A 128 -1.10 17.25 -31.05
N LYS A 129 -1.97 16.45 -31.67
CA LYS A 129 -2.94 16.89 -32.68
C LYS A 129 -4.31 16.37 -32.30
N ALA A 130 -5.34 17.11 -32.69
CA ALA A 130 -6.73 16.65 -32.60
C ALA A 130 -7.19 16.08 -33.94
N ILE A 131 -8.19 15.20 -33.92
CA ILE A 131 -8.90 14.76 -35.11
C ILE A 131 -10.14 15.64 -35.23
N ASN A 132 -10.31 16.31 -36.38
CA ASN A 132 -11.51 17.09 -36.64
C ASN A 132 -12.69 16.22 -37.09
N ASP A 133 -13.87 16.82 -37.25
CA ASP A 133 -15.11 16.11 -37.62
C ASP A 133 -15.05 15.38 -38.97
N ASN A 134 -14.05 15.71 -39.80
CA ASN A 134 -13.77 15.05 -41.09
C ASN A 134 -12.74 13.92 -40.98
N GLY A 135 -12.32 13.54 -39.76
CA GLY A 135 -11.33 12.49 -39.53
C GLY A 135 -9.88 12.87 -39.82
N LYS A 136 -9.57 14.17 -39.96
CA LYS A 136 -8.24 14.67 -40.29
C LYS A 136 -7.51 15.20 -39.06
N GLU A 137 -6.22 14.87 -38.92
CA GLU A 137 -5.35 15.46 -37.92
C GLU A 137 -5.17 16.97 -38.15
N VAL A 138 -5.44 17.76 -37.11
CA VAL A 138 -5.35 19.22 -37.07
C VAL A 138 -4.62 19.70 -35.81
N SER A 139 -4.04 20.90 -35.87
CA SER A 139 -3.35 21.52 -34.73
C SER A 139 -4.35 21.85 -33.60
N LEU A 140 -3.87 21.78 -32.36
CA LEU A 140 -4.63 22.20 -31.18
C LEU A 140 -4.82 23.72 -31.10
N ASP A 141 -4.17 24.52 -31.95
CA ASP A 141 -4.36 25.99 -32.00
C ASP A 141 -5.81 26.41 -32.26
N GLN A 142 -6.60 25.54 -32.91
CA GLN A 142 -8.00 25.79 -33.26
C GLN A 142 -8.97 25.34 -32.16
N TYR A 143 -8.49 24.75 -31.08
CA TYR A 143 -9.30 24.19 -30.01
C TYR A 143 -9.25 25.05 -28.75
N TYR A 144 -10.39 25.10 -28.05
CA TYR A 144 -10.55 25.84 -26.79
C TYR A 144 -10.41 24.95 -25.56
N ALA A 145 -10.62 23.65 -25.73
CA ALA A 145 -10.31 22.66 -24.73
C ALA A 145 -9.78 21.38 -25.38
N TYR A 146 -9.00 20.62 -24.63
CA TYR A 146 -8.50 19.31 -25.04
C TYR A 146 -8.36 18.39 -23.83
N SER A 147 -8.82 17.13 -23.94
CA SER A 147 -8.66 16.14 -22.88
C SER A 147 -7.57 15.12 -23.22
N ILE A 148 -6.70 14.83 -22.24
CA ILE A 148 -5.79 13.69 -22.30
C ILE A 148 -6.48 12.50 -21.63
N GLU A 149 -6.62 11.41 -22.38
CA GLU A 149 -7.14 10.14 -21.86
C GLU A 149 -6.15 9.47 -20.88
N GLY A 150 -6.68 8.81 -19.86
CA GLY A 150 -5.86 8.10 -18.88
C GLY A 150 -6.55 7.92 -17.53
N LYS A 151 -5.88 7.19 -16.63
CA LYS A 151 -6.38 6.91 -15.26
C LYS A 151 -6.54 8.17 -14.40
N ALA A 152 -5.76 9.21 -14.67
CA ALA A 152 -5.85 10.54 -14.09
C ALA A 152 -6.06 11.54 -15.25
N PRO A 153 -7.31 11.68 -15.73
CA PRO A 153 -7.58 12.46 -16.94
C PRO A 153 -7.29 13.94 -16.70
N GLU A 154 -6.70 14.60 -17.69
CA GLU A 154 -6.43 16.03 -17.64
C GLU A 154 -7.18 16.75 -18.76
N VAL A 155 -8.06 17.68 -18.39
CA VAL A 155 -8.76 18.56 -19.33
C VAL A 155 -8.08 19.92 -19.31
N PHE A 156 -7.56 20.34 -20.45
CA PHE A 156 -6.95 21.65 -20.62
C PHE A 156 -7.98 22.58 -21.23
N ILE A 157 -8.15 23.76 -20.65
CA ILE A 157 -9.07 24.80 -21.12
C ILE A 157 -8.25 26.07 -21.33
N ARG A 158 -8.29 26.62 -22.53
CA ARG A 158 -7.62 27.87 -22.85
C ARG A 158 -8.32 29.04 -22.15
N ALA A 159 -7.60 29.87 -21.41
CA ALA A 159 -8.18 31.07 -20.81
C ALA A 159 -8.63 32.06 -21.91
N SER A 160 -9.88 32.52 -21.86
CA SER A 160 -10.45 33.45 -22.84
C SER A 160 -11.59 34.28 -22.25
N GLU A 161 -11.71 35.54 -22.67
CA GLU A 161 -12.86 36.41 -22.36
C GLU A 161 -14.09 36.07 -23.23
N ASP A 162 -13.84 35.61 -24.46
CA ASP A 162 -14.88 35.32 -25.45
C ASP A 162 -15.88 34.20 -25.07
N TYR A 163 -15.73 33.55 -23.91
CA TYR A 163 -16.67 32.54 -23.45
C TYR A 163 -18.04 33.12 -23.08
N GLU A 164 -18.08 34.35 -22.57
CA GLU A 164 -19.34 35.02 -22.22
C GLU A 164 -20.25 35.17 -23.46
N GLU A 165 -19.68 35.57 -24.60
CA GLU A 165 -20.42 35.89 -25.82
C GLU A 165 -20.49 34.73 -26.82
N SER A 166 -19.65 33.69 -26.69
CA SER A 166 -19.56 32.61 -27.68
C SER A 166 -20.11 31.28 -27.17
N ILE A 167 -21.34 30.96 -27.61
CA ILE A 167 -21.98 29.65 -27.40
C ILE A 167 -21.07 28.53 -27.89
N HIS A 168 -20.56 28.62 -29.12
CA HIS A 168 -19.69 27.59 -29.73
C HIS A 168 -18.47 27.26 -28.87
N LYS A 169 -17.80 28.27 -28.30
CA LYS A 169 -16.61 28.06 -27.46
C LYS A 169 -16.99 27.35 -26.15
N ARG A 170 -18.06 27.77 -25.49
CA ARG A 170 -18.56 27.11 -24.27
C ARG A 170 -18.97 25.66 -24.55
N THR A 171 -19.67 25.42 -25.66
CA THR A 171 -20.04 24.06 -26.10
C THR A 171 -18.81 23.20 -26.33
N SER A 172 -17.77 23.72 -26.98
CA SER A 172 -16.50 23.00 -27.18
C SER A 172 -15.84 22.62 -25.85
N VAL A 173 -15.87 23.49 -24.84
CA VAL A 173 -15.31 23.20 -23.52
C VAL A 173 -16.10 22.10 -22.82
N TYR A 174 -17.42 22.23 -22.71
CA TYR A 174 -18.23 21.21 -22.06
C TYR A 174 -18.26 19.89 -22.80
N HIS A 175 -18.16 19.90 -24.14
CA HIS A 175 -18.04 18.69 -24.93
C HIS A 175 -16.77 17.91 -24.55
N GLU A 176 -15.65 18.62 -24.40
CA GLU A 176 -14.38 17.98 -24.05
C GLU A 176 -14.35 17.49 -22.60
N ILE A 177 -14.95 18.24 -21.67
CA ILE A 177 -15.21 17.76 -20.30
C ILE A 177 -16.10 16.52 -20.32
N GLY A 178 -17.15 16.52 -21.13
CA GLY A 178 -18.09 15.41 -21.29
C GLY A 178 -17.41 14.15 -21.82
N LYS A 179 -16.53 14.28 -22.82
CA LYS A 179 -15.70 13.16 -23.33
C LYS A 179 -14.83 12.57 -22.23
N SER A 180 -14.10 13.43 -21.52
CA SER A 180 -13.24 12.98 -20.43
C SER A 180 -14.04 12.33 -19.30
N LEU A 181 -15.20 12.90 -18.96
CA LEU A 181 -16.09 12.40 -17.93
C LEU A 181 -16.59 10.98 -18.25
N VAL A 182 -17.16 10.76 -19.44
CA VAL A 182 -17.73 9.47 -19.82
C VAL A 182 -16.69 8.40 -20.14
N ARG A 183 -15.51 8.81 -20.61
CA ARG A 183 -14.42 7.89 -20.95
C ARG A 183 -13.63 7.45 -19.71
N ASP A 184 -13.32 8.39 -18.82
CA ASP A 184 -12.28 8.19 -17.80
C ASP A 184 -12.81 8.23 -16.35
N VAL A 185 -13.94 8.90 -16.10
CA VAL A 185 -14.39 9.23 -14.74
C VAL A 185 -15.63 8.43 -14.32
N LEU A 186 -16.58 8.24 -15.25
CA LEU A 186 -17.82 7.50 -15.01
C LEU A 186 -17.62 6.00 -15.22
N LYS A 187 -18.51 5.22 -14.61
CA LYS A 187 -18.68 3.79 -14.93
C LYS A 187 -19.13 3.61 -16.37
N THR A 188 -18.62 2.59 -17.07
CA THR A 188 -19.08 2.25 -18.43
C THR A 188 -20.58 1.92 -18.46
N GLU A 189 -21.12 1.40 -17.36
CA GLU A 189 -22.54 1.11 -17.18
C GLU A 189 -23.45 2.34 -17.30
N VAL A 190 -22.92 3.56 -17.18
CA VAL A 190 -23.70 4.79 -17.37
C VAL A 190 -24.33 4.87 -18.77
N LEU A 191 -23.63 4.30 -19.77
CA LEU A 191 -24.10 4.22 -21.16
C LEU A 191 -25.10 3.08 -21.40
N MET A 192 -25.25 2.19 -20.42
CA MET A 192 -26.16 1.04 -20.45
C MET A 192 -27.39 1.28 -19.56
N ASP A 193 -27.41 2.38 -18.82
CA ASP A 193 -28.51 2.72 -17.94
C ASP A 193 -29.82 2.80 -18.74
N SER A 194 -30.88 2.19 -18.20
CA SER A 194 -32.15 2.07 -18.92
C SER A 194 -32.76 3.43 -19.26
N SER A 195 -32.56 4.45 -18.41
CA SER A 195 -33.03 5.81 -18.68
C SER A 195 -32.20 6.51 -19.75
N PHE A 196 -30.88 6.29 -19.77
CA PHE A 196 -30.02 6.78 -20.85
C PHE A 196 -30.37 6.12 -22.19
N LEU A 197 -30.47 4.79 -22.25
CA LEU A 197 -30.81 4.07 -23.47
C LEU A 197 -32.20 4.44 -23.99
N GLN A 198 -33.18 4.64 -23.11
CA GLN A 198 -34.49 5.15 -23.49
C GLN A 198 -34.35 6.53 -24.15
N ALA A 199 -33.65 7.47 -23.51
CA ALA A 199 -33.47 8.82 -24.02
C ALA A 199 -32.76 8.83 -25.39
N VAL A 200 -31.68 8.05 -25.57
CA VAL A 200 -30.97 7.94 -26.85
C VAL A 200 -31.88 7.36 -27.95
N ASN A 201 -32.65 6.31 -27.64
CA ASN A 201 -33.58 5.74 -28.63
C ASN A 201 -34.69 6.74 -29.03
N GLN A 202 -35.18 7.58 -28.12
CA GLN A 202 -36.14 8.63 -28.44
C GLN A 202 -35.54 9.74 -29.29
N MET A 203 -34.32 10.21 -28.96
CA MET A 203 -33.61 11.21 -29.75
C MET A 203 -33.39 10.78 -31.21
N ARG A 204 -33.29 9.48 -31.48
CA ARG A 204 -33.16 8.99 -32.86
C ARG A 204 -34.45 9.16 -33.69
N LEU A 205 -35.62 9.26 -33.06
CA LEU A 205 -36.91 9.38 -33.77
C LEU A 205 -37.15 10.79 -34.33
N ASP A 206 -36.48 11.80 -33.79
CA ASP A 206 -36.54 13.16 -34.28
C ASP A 206 -35.36 13.45 -35.23
N LYS A 207 -35.67 14.10 -36.36
CA LYS A 207 -34.70 14.29 -37.45
C LYS A 207 -33.59 15.26 -37.09
N ASP A 208 -33.89 16.27 -36.27
CA ASP A 208 -32.93 17.32 -35.93
C ASP A 208 -31.93 16.77 -34.90
N THR A 209 -32.40 16.01 -33.92
CA THR A 209 -31.50 15.31 -32.97
C THR A 209 -30.76 14.13 -33.60
N GLU A 210 -31.38 13.39 -34.52
CA GLU A 210 -30.67 12.36 -35.29
C GLU A 210 -29.53 12.98 -36.11
N ALA A 211 -29.77 14.13 -36.74
CA ALA A 211 -28.78 14.85 -37.55
C ALA A 211 -27.63 15.46 -36.72
N GLU A 212 -27.90 15.87 -35.49
CA GLU A 212 -26.92 16.54 -34.63
C GLU A 212 -26.07 15.56 -33.81
N PHE A 213 -26.67 14.50 -33.24
CA PHE A 213 -26.00 13.66 -32.25
C PHE A 213 -25.46 12.33 -32.81
N PHE A 214 -26.03 11.80 -33.89
CA PHE A 214 -25.74 10.44 -34.33
C PHE A 214 -24.77 10.40 -35.49
N SER A 215 -23.75 9.53 -35.40
CA SER A 215 -22.83 9.23 -36.50
C SER A 215 -23.56 8.51 -37.64
N GLN A 216 -23.01 8.57 -38.85
CA GLN A 216 -23.60 7.91 -40.02
C GLN A 216 -23.84 6.40 -39.80
N ASN A 217 -22.94 5.74 -39.06
CA ASN A 217 -23.06 4.32 -38.73
C ASN A 217 -24.32 4.06 -37.89
N LEU A 218 -24.56 4.88 -36.86
CA LEU A 218 -25.73 4.75 -36.00
C LEU A 218 -27.05 5.06 -36.73
N ARG A 219 -27.07 6.03 -37.65
CA ARG A 219 -28.27 6.36 -38.47
C ARG A 219 -28.70 5.22 -39.40
N THR A 220 -27.76 4.40 -39.84
CA THR A 220 -28.08 3.27 -40.73
C THR A 220 -28.59 2.03 -40.00
N TYR A 221 -28.45 1.98 -38.67
CA TYR A 221 -28.90 0.88 -37.84
C TYR A 221 -30.41 0.93 -37.59
N LYS A 222 -31.11 -0.18 -37.88
CA LYS A 222 -32.58 -0.27 -37.83
C LYS A 222 -33.14 -0.90 -36.55
N GLY A 223 -32.30 -1.47 -35.68
CA GLY A 223 -32.73 -2.06 -34.41
C GLY A 223 -32.87 -1.04 -33.28
N SER A 224 -33.37 -1.45 -32.12
CA SER A 224 -33.25 -0.64 -30.89
C SER A 224 -31.80 -0.67 -30.41
N PHE A 225 -31.29 0.43 -29.87
CA PHE A 225 -30.02 0.41 -29.14
C PHE A 225 -30.26 -0.26 -27.80
N ASP A 226 -29.67 -1.44 -27.60
CA ASP A 226 -29.66 -2.19 -26.36
C ASP A 226 -28.24 -2.27 -25.78
N GLU A 227 -28.10 -2.82 -24.59
CA GLU A 227 -26.80 -2.90 -23.91
C GLU A 227 -25.73 -3.65 -24.74
N THR A 228 -26.13 -4.61 -25.56
CA THR A 228 -25.20 -5.40 -26.38
C THR A 228 -24.65 -4.52 -27.50
N TYR A 229 -25.54 -3.84 -28.21
CA TYR A 229 -25.16 -2.94 -29.30
C TYR A 229 -24.29 -1.78 -28.82
N VAL A 230 -24.62 -1.19 -27.66
CA VAL A 230 -23.81 -0.10 -27.09
C VAL A 230 -22.40 -0.57 -26.72
N LYS A 231 -22.23 -1.81 -26.22
CA LYS A 231 -20.90 -2.36 -25.92
C LYS A 231 -20.03 -2.51 -27.17
N GLU A 232 -20.61 -2.94 -28.29
CA GLU A 232 -19.91 -3.09 -29.57
C GLU A 232 -19.55 -1.73 -30.19
N HIS A 233 -20.34 -0.69 -29.92
CA HIS A 233 -20.22 0.65 -30.50
C HIS A 233 -19.91 1.75 -29.46
N ILE A 234 -19.21 1.41 -28.38
CA ILE A 234 -19.09 2.24 -27.18
C ILE A 234 -18.62 3.67 -27.46
N LYS A 235 -17.71 3.86 -28.43
CA LYS A 235 -17.17 5.18 -28.80
C LYS A 235 -18.23 6.11 -29.40
N ASP A 236 -19.16 5.57 -30.19
CA ASP A 236 -20.25 6.38 -30.76
C ASP A 236 -21.21 6.86 -29.64
N PHE A 237 -21.46 6.03 -28.63
CA PHE A 237 -22.32 6.40 -27.49
C PHE A 237 -21.63 7.32 -26.49
N GLN A 238 -20.30 7.22 -26.33
CA GLN A 238 -19.50 8.21 -25.60
C GLN A 238 -19.60 9.59 -26.26
N ASP A 239 -19.56 9.67 -27.60
CA ASP A 239 -19.73 10.92 -28.35
C ASP A 239 -21.14 11.51 -28.16
N ILE A 240 -22.19 10.67 -28.26
CA ILE A 240 -23.57 11.10 -27.96
C ILE A 240 -23.67 11.66 -26.54
N PHE A 241 -23.15 10.94 -25.54
CA PHE A 241 -23.16 11.40 -24.15
C PHE A 241 -22.42 12.73 -24.01
N ALA A 242 -21.23 12.87 -24.58
CA ALA A 242 -20.42 14.08 -24.48
C ALA A 242 -21.11 15.30 -25.11
N LYS A 243 -21.72 15.13 -26.29
CA LYS A 243 -22.50 16.19 -26.96
C LYS A 243 -23.73 16.55 -26.13
N ALA A 244 -24.48 15.55 -25.68
CA ALA A 244 -25.70 15.77 -24.91
C ALA A 244 -25.41 16.43 -23.55
N PHE A 245 -24.31 16.04 -22.90
CA PHE A 245 -23.81 16.70 -21.70
C PHE A 245 -23.51 18.17 -21.97
N ALA A 246 -22.79 18.50 -23.05
CA ALA A 246 -22.49 19.87 -23.41
C ALA A 246 -23.75 20.71 -23.63
N TYR A 247 -24.72 20.19 -24.38
CA TYR A 247 -25.99 20.86 -24.61
C TYR A 247 -26.78 21.08 -23.31
N SER A 248 -26.74 20.13 -22.39
CA SER A 248 -27.41 20.25 -21.09
C SER A 248 -26.84 21.36 -20.19
N ARG A 249 -25.59 21.80 -20.42
CA ARG A 249 -24.90 22.82 -19.61
C ARG A 249 -25.04 24.24 -20.17
N ILE A 250 -25.43 24.37 -21.43
CA ILE A 250 -25.57 25.67 -22.11
C ILE A 250 -27.03 26.15 -22.00
N PRO A 251 -27.30 27.26 -21.31
CA PRO A 251 -28.67 27.77 -21.12
C PRO A 251 -29.44 27.97 -22.43
N GLU A 252 -28.74 28.39 -23.49
CA GLU A 252 -29.31 28.66 -24.82
C GLU A 252 -29.84 27.40 -25.51
N PHE A 253 -29.32 26.23 -25.19
CA PHE A 253 -29.83 24.96 -25.72
C PHE A 253 -30.98 24.37 -24.91
N LYS A 254 -31.36 24.97 -23.78
CA LYS A 254 -32.43 24.45 -22.91
C LYS A 254 -33.76 24.28 -23.62
N GLU A 255 -34.17 25.25 -24.45
CA GLU A 255 -35.42 25.16 -25.21
C GLU A 255 -35.36 24.09 -26.30
N PHE A 256 -34.22 23.97 -26.98
CA PHE A 256 -33.97 22.91 -27.96
C PHE A 256 -34.02 21.52 -27.29
N PHE A 257 -33.31 21.33 -26.18
CA PHE A 257 -33.31 20.06 -25.45
C PHE A 257 -34.69 19.68 -24.91
N ASN A 258 -35.44 20.63 -24.35
CA ASN A 258 -36.80 20.38 -23.88
C ASN A 258 -37.79 20.02 -25.01
N THR A 259 -37.57 20.56 -26.21
CA THR A 259 -38.48 20.36 -27.34
C THR A 259 -38.17 19.07 -28.10
N TYR A 260 -36.89 18.83 -28.40
CA TYR A 260 -36.47 17.76 -29.31
C TYR A 260 -35.85 16.55 -28.59
N ALA A 261 -35.35 16.72 -27.36
CA ALA A 261 -34.72 15.65 -26.57
C ALA A 261 -35.14 15.67 -25.07
N PRO A 262 -36.45 15.74 -24.74
CA PRO A 262 -36.92 15.95 -23.37
C PRO A 262 -36.45 14.85 -22.41
N ASP A 263 -36.45 13.58 -22.86
CA ASP A 263 -35.98 12.44 -22.05
C ASP A 263 -34.49 12.55 -21.71
N MET A 264 -33.67 13.11 -22.62
CA MET A 264 -32.23 13.30 -22.39
C MET A 264 -31.96 14.51 -21.49
N PHE A 265 -32.79 15.55 -21.59
CA PHE A 265 -32.76 16.67 -20.64
C PHE A 265 -33.08 16.17 -19.22
N ASP A 266 -34.17 15.41 -19.07
CA ASP A 266 -34.58 14.79 -17.81
C ASP A 266 -33.52 13.85 -17.25
N TYR A 267 -32.84 13.09 -18.11
CA TYR A 267 -31.73 12.22 -17.72
C TYR A 267 -30.63 13.01 -17.00
N PHE A 268 -30.08 14.06 -17.61
CA PHE A 268 -29.00 14.85 -16.99
C PHE A 268 -29.45 15.71 -15.80
N ASP A 269 -30.74 16.06 -15.72
CA ASP A 269 -31.29 16.77 -14.57
C ASP A 269 -31.47 15.86 -13.34
N LYS A 270 -31.82 14.59 -13.57
CA LYS A 270 -32.16 13.62 -12.50
C LYS A 270 -31.05 12.62 -12.20
N ILE A 271 -29.97 12.59 -12.97
CA ILE A 271 -28.87 11.64 -12.78
C ILE A 271 -28.22 11.82 -11.40
N ASP A 272 -28.13 10.72 -10.66
CA ASP A 272 -27.40 10.67 -9.38
C ASP A 272 -25.91 10.47 -9.66
N TRP A 273 -25.21 11.59 -9.93
CA TRP A 273 -23.78 11.59 -10.24
C TRP A 273 -22.94 10.79 -9.24
N LYS A 274 -23.31 10.77 -7.94
CA LYS A 274 -22.56 10.03 -6.90
C LYS A 274 -22.61 8.51 -7.10
N LYS A 275 -23.68 7.96 -7.68
CA LYS A 275 -23.79 6.52 -7.98
C LYS A 275 -23.07 6.11 -9.26
N GLN A 276 -22.88 7.05 -10.18
CA GLN A 276 -22.33 6.82 -11.51
C GLN A 276 -20.81 6.96 -11.58
N GLY A 277 -20.18 7.58 -10.57
CA GLY A 277 -18.72 7.63 -10.47
C GLY A 277 -18.10 6.24 -10.45
N ASN A 278 -16.98 6.06 -11.17
CA ASN A 278 -16.30 4.78 -11.26
C ASN A 278 -15.53 4.46 -9.95
N PRO A 279 -15.98 3.48 -9.14
CA PRO A 279 -15.24 3.05 -7.95
C PRO A 279 -13.96 2.30 -8.32
N ASP A 280 -13.81 1.77 -9.54
CA ASP A 280 -12.60 1.09 -10.00
C ASP A 280 -11.53 2.06 -10.51
N ALA A 281 -11.89 3.33 -10.76
CA ALA A 281 -10.92 4.40 -10.95
C ALA A 281 -10.35 4.92 -9.61
N PHE A 282 -11.04 4.64 -8.49
CA PHE A 282 -10.68 5.07 -7.13
C PHE A 282 -9.75 4.11 -6.39
N VAL A 283 -9.49 2.92 -6.92
CA VAL A 283 -8.79 1.88 -6.17
C VAL A 283 -7.72 1.33 -7.12
N PHE A 284 -6.47 1.15 -6.72
CA PHE A 284 -5.38 0.58 -7.57
C PHE A 284 -4.58 1.52 -8.47
N ALA A 285 -4.84 2.83 -8.49
CA ALA A 285 -3.96 3.81 -9.13
C ALA A 285 -3.12 4.61 -8.11
N HIS A 286 -2.58 3.96 -7.07
CA HIS A 286 -1.27 4.44 -6.60
C HIS A 286 -0.29 3.93 -7.64
N GLU A 287 0.11 4.79 -8.59
CA GLU A 287 1.23 4.43 -9.45
C GLU A 287 2.39 4.09 -8.53
N THR A 288 2.94 2.88 -8.69
CA THR A 288 4.08 2.44 -7.88
C THR A 288 5.19 3.49 -8.02
N ASN A 289 5.48 4.19 -6.92
CA ASN A 289 6.48 5.23 -6.83
C ASN A 289 7.85 4.60 -6.64
N LEU A 290 8.71 4.77 -7.64
CA LEU A 290 10.08 4.26 -7.66
C LEU A 290 11.12 5.39 -7.51
N LYS A 291 10.68 6.62 -7.19
CA LYS A 291 11.56 7.78 -7.15
C LYS A 291 12.62 7.62 -6.06
N GLY A 292 13.88 7.59 -6.48
CA GLY A 292 15.04 7.47 -5.59
C GLY A 292 15.28 6.04 -5.06
N ILE A 293 14.70 5.03 -5.72
CA ILE A 293 14.87 3.61 -5.42
C ILE A 293 15.58 2.95 -6.61
N GLN A 294 16.67 2.23 -6.37
CA GLN A 294 17.31 1.45 -7.43
C GLN A 294 16.57 0.13 -7.60
N VAL A 295 16.07 -0.12 -8.81
CA VAL A 295 15.28 -1.30 -9.12
C VAL A 295 15.54 -1.79 -10.54
N ASP A 296 15.39 -3.10 -10.76
CA ASP A 296 15.05 -3.60 -12.09
C ASP A 296 13.54 -3.63 -12.23
N GLU A 297 13.02 -3.50 -13.45
CA GLU A 297 11.59 -3.57 -13.74
C GLU A 297 11.27 -4.58 -14.86
N GLY A 298 10.01 -5.02 -14.90
CA GLY A 298 9.50 -5.82 -16.00
C GLY A 298 10.24 -7.15 -16.17
N LYS A 299 10.60 -7.49 -17.40
CA LYS A 299 11.25 -8.76 -17.75
C LYS A 299 12.60 -8.96 -17.07
N GLU A 300 13.37 -7.89 -16.85
CA GLU A 300 14.68 -8.00 -16.20
C GLU A 300 14.52 -8.33 -14.71
N ALA A 301 13.55 -7.71 -14.03
CA ALA A 301 13.19 -8.07 -12.66
C ALA A 301 12.75 -9.53 -12.53
N ILE A 302 11.91 -10.02 -13.46
CA ILE A 302 11.44 -11.42 -13.48
C ILE A 302 12.61 -12.37 -13.68
N LYS A 303 13.49 -12.08 -14.64
CA LYS A 303 14.67 -12.90 -14.90
C LYS A 303 15.61 -12.96 -13.70
N ASN A 304 15.83 -11.83 -13.03
CA ASN A 304 16.76 -11.74 -11.90
C ASN A 304 16.17 -12.27 -10.59
N SER A 305 14.84 -12.37 -10.46
CA SER A 305 14.19 -12.95 -9.28
C SER A 305 14.36 -14.46 -9.15
N GLY A 306 14.60 -15.17 -10.26
CA GLY A 306 14.66 -16.63 -10.31
C GLY A 306 13.28 -17.31 -10.30
N LEU A 307 12.19 -16.56 -10.36
CA LEU A 307 10.85 -17.13 -10.53
C LEU A 307 10.61 -17.50 -12.00
N VAL A 308 9.86 -18.58 -12.22
CA VAL A 308 9.38 -18.99 -13.55
C VAL A 308 8.44 -17.92 -14.10
N SER A 309 8.74 -17.41 -15.30
CA SER A 309 8.02 -16.27 -15.91
C SER A 309 6.54 -16.56 -16.11
N GLU A 310 6.19 -17.78 -16.51
CA GLU A 310 4.81 -18.23 -16.70
C GLU A 310 4.01 -18.21 -15.39
N HIS A 311 4.65 -18.48 -14.25
CA HIS A 311 4.00 -18.40 -12.94
C HIS A 311 3.76 -16.93 -12.55
N VAL A 312 4.74 -16.06 -12.81
CA VAL A 312 4.66 -14.63 -12.49
C VAL A 312 3.50 -13.95 -13.21
N GLU A 313 3.22 -14.32 -14.47
CA GLU A 313 2.08 -13.75 -15.20
C GLU A 313 0.74 -14.06 -14.52
N GLY A 314 0.57 -15.28 -14.00
CA GLY A 314 -0.60 -15.60 -13.19
C GLY A 314 -0.63 -14.86 -11.84
N PHE A 315 0.54 -14.68 -11.22
CA PHE A 315 0.66 -13.97 -9.94
C PHE A 315 0.34 -12.48 -10.06
N LYS A 316 0.62 -11.85 -11.22
CA LYS A 316 0.22 -10.47 -11.51
C LYS A 316 -1.30 -10.29 -11.48
N GLU A 317 -2.06 -11.25 -12.00
CA GLU A 317 -3.52 -11.22 -11.91
C GLU A 317 -4.02 -11.42 -10.48
N ILE A 318 -3.35 -12.25 -9.68
CA ILE A 318 -3.67 -12.41 -8.26
C ILE A 318 -3.40 -11.11 -7.49
N ALA A 319 -2.26 -10.46 -7.73
CA ALA A 319 -1.90 -9.19 -7.12
C ALA A 319 -2.92 -8.09 -7.45
N LYS A 320 -3.35 -8.03 -8.72
CA LYS A 320 -4.43 -7.14 -9.17
C LYS A 320 -5.75 -7.45 -8.50
N ASN A 321 -6.25 -8.69 -8.59
CA ASN A 321 -7.58 -9.06 -8.11
C ASN A 321 -7.73 -8.97 -6.58
N ASN A 322 -6.64 -9.19 -5.84
CA ASN A 322 -6.63 -9.10 -4.37
C ASN A 322 -6.06 -7.78 -3.87
N HIS A 323 -5.68 -6.86 -4.77
CA HIS A 323 -5.24 -5.52 -4.42
C HIS A 323 -4.11 -5.53 -3.39
N THR A 324 -3.09 -6.33 -3.68
CA THR A 324 -2.06 -6.70 -2.72
C THR A 324 -0.69 -6.68 -3.36
N TYR A 325 0.30 -6.12 -2.67
CA TYR A 325 1.69 -6.32 -3.06
C TYR A 325 2.13 -7.72 -2.63
N ILE A 326 2.84 -8.40 -3.52
CA ILE A 326 3.36 -9.75 -3.30
C ILE A 326 4.88 -9.68 -3.38
N PHE A 327 5.57 -10.01 -2.29
CA PHE A 327 7.02 -9.99 -2.24
C PHE A 327 7.57 -11.40 -2.16
N PHE A 328 8.58 -11.68 -2.95
CA PHE A 328 9.35 -12.91 -2.93
C PHE A 328 10.81 -12.61 -2.60
N ARG A 329 11.41 -13.50 -1.81
CA ARG A 329 12.85 -13.57 -1.63
C ARG A 329 13.49 -14.09 -2.93
N PRO A 330 14.80 -13.87 -3.15
CA PRO A 330 15.48 -14.39 -4.34
C PRO A 330 15.38 -15.92 -4.42
N VAL A 331 14.90 -16.42 -5.55
CA VAL A 331 14.90 -17.85 -5.85
C VAL A 331 16.21 -18.20 -6.53
N ASN A 332 16.81 -19.33 -6.15
CA ASN A 332 18.03 -19.80 -6.79
C ASN A 332 17.81 -19.98 -8.30
N LYS A 333 18.59 -19.29 -9.14
CA LYS A 333 18.48 -19.36 -10.60
C LYS A 333 18.67 -20.79 -11.14
N LEU A 334 19.49 -21.60 -10.47
CA LEU A 334 19.68 -23.02 -10.81
C LEU A 334 18.44 -23.88 -10.51
N SER A 335 17.43 -23.34 -9.84
CA SER A 335 16.15 -24.00 -9.55
C SER A 335 15.04 -23.57 -10.50
N THR A 336 15.15 -22.43 -11.18
CA THR A 336 14.08 -21.86 -12.02
C THR A 336 13.61 -22.84 -13.09
N GLU A 337 14.53 -23.39 -13.89
CA GLU A 337 14.17 -24.35 -14.93
C GLU A 337 13.75 -25.71 -14.35
N LEU A 338 14.29 -26.12 -13.20
CA LEU A 338 13.84 -27.34 -12.50
C LEU A 338 12.36 -27.21 -12.09
N ILE A 339 11.97 -26.06 -11.54
CA ILE A 339 10.57 -25.77 -11.19
C ILE A 339 9.71 -25.78 -12.46
N LYS A 340 10.17 -25.15 -13.54
CA LYS A 340 9.47 -25.14 -14.83
C LYS A 340 9.25 -26.55 -15.39
N GLN A 341 10.23 -27.43 -15.25
CA GLN A 341 10.16 -28.84 -15.65
C GLN A 341 9.33 -29.72 -14.70
N GLY A 342 8.78 -29.16 -13.63
CA GLY A 342 7.87 -29.85 -12.71
C GLY A 342 8.57 -30.64 -11.60
N ALA A 343 9.81 -30.27 -11.24
CA ALA A 343 10.40 -30.65 -9.97
C ALA A 343 9.55 -30.13 -8.81
N ALA A 344 9.44 -30.89 -7.73
CA ALA A 344 8.69 -30.46 -6.55
C ALA A 344 9.53 -29.45 -5.74
N THR A 345 8.87 -28.57 -5.01
CA THR A 345 9.58 -27.58 -4.17
C THR A 345 9.63 -28.03 -2.70
N LYS A 346 10.70 -27.64 -2.03
CA LYS A 346 10.98 -27.98 -0.62
C LYS A 346 9.96 -27.35 0.33
N GLY A 347 9.40 -28.13 1.25
CA GLY A 347 8.54 -27.61 2.33
C GLY A 347 9.25 -27.56 3.68
N LEU A 348 8.53 -27.15 4.72
CA LEU A 348 9.06 -27.08 6.10
C LEU A 348 9.51 -28.44 6.65
N ASN A 349 9.03 -29.55 6.08
CA ASN A 349 9.37 -30.91 6.49
C ASN A 349 10.71 -31.44 5.94
N VAL A 350 11.41 -30.64 5.14
CA VAL A 350 12.77 -30.96 4.68
C VAL A 350 13.67 -29.83 5.14
N HIS A 351 14.79 -30.12 5.79
CA HIS A 351 15.75 -29.09 6.22
C HIS A 351 17.08 -29.12 5.44
N GLY A 352 17.24 -30.12 4.57
CA GLY A 352 18.38 -30.29 3.67
C GLY A 352 18.71 -29.02 2.88
N LYS A 353 20.02 -28.84 2.61
CA LYS A 353 20.54 -27.71 1.83
C LYS A 353 20.64 -28.10 0.37
N SER A 354 20.28 -27.18 -0.52
CA SER A 354 20.46 -27.36 -1.96
C SER A 354 21.94 -27.29 -2.37
N SER A 355 22.26 -27.89 -3.52
CA SER A 355 23.56 -27.77 -4.16
C SER A 355 23.66 -26.52 -5.05
N ASP A 356 24.84 -25.90 -5.04
CA ASP A 356 25.25 -24.78 -5.90
C ASP A 356 26.40 -25.15 -6.86
N TRP A 357 26.73 -26.44 -6.97
CA TRP A 357 27.87 -26.91 -7.77
C TRP A 357 27.64 -28.31 -8.35
N GLY A 358 28.39 -28.64 -9.40
CA GLY A 358 28.36 -29.96 -10.03
C GLY A 358 27.03 -30.30 -10.74
N PRO A 359 26.92 -31.51 -11.29
CA PRO A 359 25.75 -31.92 -12.07
C PRO A 359 24.43 -31.98 -11.26
N MET A 360 24.52 -32.09 -9.93
CA MET A 360 23.39 -32.08 -8.99
C MET A 360 22.96 -30.68 -8.52
N ALA A 361 23.58 -29.61 -9.03
CA ALA A 361 23.24 -28.25 -8.63
C ALA A 361 21.74 -27.96 -8.79
N GLY A 362 21.17 -27.15 -7.90
CA GLY A 362 19.73 -26.85 -7.87
C GLY A 362 18.87 -27.89 -7.13
N PHE A 363 19.32 -29.14 -6.99
CA PHE A 363 18.62 -30.16 -6.22
C PHE A 363 19.03 -30.16 -4.74
N ILE A 364 18.31 -30.92 -3.91
CA ILE A 364 18.67 -31.23 -2.54
C ILE A 364 19.28 -32.65 -2.52
N PRO A 365 20.61 -32.80 -2.53
CA PRO A 365 21.23 -34.12 -2.46
C PRO A 365 20.98 -34.76 -1.09
N TYR A 366 20.80 -36.08 -1.09
CA TYR A 366 20.62 -36.85 0.15
C TYR A 366 21.90 -36.84 0.99
N ASP A 367 23.06 -37.01 0.36
CA ASP A 367 24.35 -36.71 0.97
C ASP A 367 24.63 -35.20 0.91
N ALA A 368 24.57 -34.56 2.07
CA ALA A 368 24.77 -33.14 2.27
C ALA A 368 26.17 -32.66 1.85
N ASN A 369 27.16 -33.55 1.70
CA ASN A 369 28.47 -33.17 1.16
C ASN A 369 28.39 -32.75 -0.32
N PHE A 370 27.36 -33.18 -1.06
CA PHE A 370 27.08 -32.70 -2.41
C PHE A 370 26.32 -31.38 -2.45
N SER A 371 25.97 -30.79 -1.31
CA SER A 371 25.25 -29.51 -1.24
C SER A 371 26.21 -28.31 -1.12
N LYS A 372 25.65 -27.11 -0.91
CA LYS A 372 26.44 -25.89 -0.67
C LYS A 372 27.38 -25.97 0.54
N VAL A 373 27.15 -26.89 1.48
CA VAL A 373 27.96 -27.07 2.69
C VAL A 373 29.16 -28.02 2.52
N TYR A 374 29.46 -28.42 1.28
CA TYR A 374 30.63 -29.22 0.90
C TYR A 374 31.90 -28.88 1.70
N GLY A 375 32.57 -29.91 2.22
CA GLY A 375 33.84 -29.80 2.93
C GLY A 375 33.75 -29.29 4.38
N ASN A 376 32.56 -28.90 4.86
CA ASN A 376 32.34 -28.55 6.27
C ASN A 376 31.72 -29.74 7.01
N GLN A 377 32.55 -30.56 7.66
CA GLN A 377 32.15 -31.82 8.26
C GLN A 377 30.95 -31.68 9.22
N ASP A 378 31.00 -30.70 10.14
CA ASP A 378 29.91 -30.49 11.12
C ASP A 378 28.56 -30.16 10.44
N LYS A 379 28.59 -29.35 9.39
CA LYS A 379 27.37 -29.00 8.62
C LYS A 379 26.89 -30.16 7.76
N VAL A 380 27.81 -30.95 7.21
CA VAL A 380 27.49 -32.16 6.43
C VAL A 380 26.82 -33.20 7.33
N ASP A 381 27.40 -33.50 8.50
CA ASP A 381 26.84 -34.48 9.43
C ASP A 381 25.45 -34.06 9.92
N ARG A 382 25.28 -32.77 10.23
CA ARG A 382 23.96 -32.23 10.57
C ARG A 382 22.98 -32.34 9.41
N GLY A 383 23.38 -31.94 8.21
CA GLY A 383 22.53 -32.01 7.01
C GLY A 383 22.11 -33.44 6.65
N ASN A 384 23.01 -34.41 6.81
CA ASN A 384 22.73 -35.82 6.60
C ASN A 384 21.70 -36.34 7.61
N ASN A 385 21.84 -35.98 8.89
CA ASN A 385 20.86 -36.33 9.91
C ASN A 385 19.49 -35.67 9.63
N ASP A 386 19.48 -34.40 9.23
CA ASP A 386 18.25 -33.67 8.87
C ASP A 386 17.53 -34.32 7.68
N ASN A 387 18.27 -34.70 6.63
CA ASN A 387 17.72 -35.41 5.47
C ASN A 387 17.15 -36.77 5.86
N LYS A 388 17.87 -37.54 6.69
CA LYS A 388 17.42 -38.83 7.20
C LYS A 388 16.12 -38.69 8.00
N HIS A 389 16.06 -37.77 8.97
CA HIS A 389 14.83 -37.52 9.74
C HIS A 389 13.68 -37.07 8.84
N SER A 390 13.95 -36.23 7.83
CA SER A 390 12.92 -35.79 6.88
C SER A 390 12.22 -36.98 6.19
N VAL A 391 12.99 -38.01 5.79
CA VAL A 391 12.46 -39.25 5.19
C VAL A 391 11.76 -40.14 6.23
N GLU A 392 12.35 -40.28 7.43
CA GLU A 392 11.85 -41.17 8.47
C GLU A 392 10.56 -40.66 9.13
N ASP A 393 10.42 -39.35 9.33
CA ASP A 393 9.28 -38.72 10.00
C ASP A 393 8.11 -38.48 9.04
N ASN A 394 8.38 -38.37 7.73
CA ASN A 394 7.36 -38.09 6.70
C ASN A 394 7.17 -39.27 5.74
N LYS A 395 7.19 -40.50 6.27
CA LYS A 395 7.05 -41.73 5.49
C LYS A 395 5.83 -41.70 4.56
N GLY A 396 6.07 -41.97 3.28
CA GLY A 396 5.05 -41.96 2.23
C GLY A 396 4.88 -40.60 1.53
N GLY A 397 5.34 -39.50 2.13
CA GLY A 397 5.33 -38.17 1.53
C GLY A 397 6.70 -37.67 1.05
N ILE A 398 7.76 -37.97 1.80
CA ILE A 398 9.16 -37.64 1.45
C ILE A 398 9.97 -38.93 1.28
N THR A 399 10.82 -38.98 0.26
CA THR A 399 11.68 -40.13 -0.08
C THR A 399 12.99 -39.64 -0.71
N THR A 400 13.90 -40.56 -1.01
CA THR A 400 15.01 -40.33 -1.93
C THR A 400 14.71 -40.93 -3.31
N MET A 401 15.39 -40.43 -4.34
CA MET A 401 15.42 -41.04 -5.66
C MET A 401 16.78 -40.82 -6.32
N LYS A 402 17.13 -41.69 -7.27
CA LYS A 402 18.30 -41.48 -8.12
C LYS A 402 18.11 -40.25 -8.99
N LEU A 403 19.15 -39.45 -9.12
CA LEU A 403 19.10 -38.23 -9.92
C LEU A 403 19.17 -38.59 -11.41
N GLU A 404 18.14 -38.20 -12.14
CA GLU A 404 18.09 -38.24 -13.59
C GLU A 404 18.19 -36.82 -14.15
N LEU A 405 19.03 -36.62 -15.15
CA LEU A 405 19.19 -35.35 -15.87
C LEU A 405 18.81 -35.53 -17.34
N ASN A 406 18.36 -34.47 -17.99
CA ASN A 406 18.14 -34.44 -19.45
C ASN A 406 19.15 -33.50 -20.12
N SER A 407 19.20 -33.53 -21.45
CA SER A 407 20.12 -32.69 -22.23
C SER A 407 19.88 -31.19 -22.00
N GLU A 408 18.63 -30.77 -21.83
CA GLU A 408 18.28 -29.36 -21.55
C GLU A 408 18.92 -28.88 -20.24
N ARG A 409 18.82 -29.68 -19.17
CA ARG A 409 19.44 -29.38 -17.87
C ARG A 409 20.96 -29.37 -17.96
N LEU A 410 21.57 -30.31 -18.68
CA LEU A 410 23.02 -30.31 -18.87
C LEU A 410 23.48 -29.05 -19.62
N ASN A 411 22.79 -28.67 -20.70
CA ASN A 411 23.09 -27.45 -21.44
C ASN A 411 22.94 -26.17 -20.59
N GLU A 412 21.93 -26.14 -19.70
CA GLU A 412 21.76 -25.06 -18.72
C GLU A 412 22.96 -24.97 -17.76
N LEU A 413 23.36 -26.09 -17.16
CA LEU A 413 24.51 -26.13 -16.25
C LEU A 413 25.83 -25.74 -16.94
N VAL A 414 26.00 -26.07 -18.21
CA VAL A 414 27.14 -25.63 -19.04
C VAL A 414 27.09 -24.11 -19.23
N LYS A 415 25.92 -23.56 -19.58
CA LYS A 415 25.75 -22.12 -19.78
C LYS A 415 26.02 -21.31 -18.52
N GLU A 416 25.64 -21.82 -17.36
CA GLU A 416 25.90 -21.22 -16.05
C GLU A 416 27.31 -21.53 -15.51
N ASN A 417 28.16 -22.20 -16.31
CA ASN A 417 29.54 -22.57 -15.96
C ASN A 417 29.63 -23.38 -14.65
N ILE A 418 28.67 -24.30 -14.45
CA ILE A 418 28.63 -25.24 -13.33
C ILE A 418 29.32 -26.56 -13.68
N ILE A 419 29.21 -26.98 -14.94
CA ILE A 419 29.88 -28.16 -15.52
C ILE A 419 30.53 -27.77 -16.86
N GLU A 420 31.53 -28.52 -17.31
CA GLU A 420 32.02 -28.43 -18.69
C GLU A 420 31.07 -29.16 -19.65
N ASN A 421 31.08 -28.79 -20.93
CA ASN A 421 30.18 -29.40 -21.92
C ASN A 421 30.49 -30.89 -22.11
N PRO A 422 29.59 -31.82 -21.74
CA PRO A 422 29.84 -33.25 -21.89
C PRO A 422 29.62 -33.72 -23.33
N PHE A 423 29.03 -32.94 -24.23
CA PHE A 423 28.67 -33.36 -25.59
C PHE A 423 29.70 -32.96 -26.65
N THR A 424 30.98 -33.17 -26.36
CA THR A 424 32.09 -32.84 -27.28
C THR A 424 32.74 -34.09 -27.86
N GLU A 425 33.48 -33.95 -28.96
CA GLU A 425 34.25 -35.06 -29.57
C GLU A 425 35.36 -35.59 -28.65
N HIS A 426 35.76 -34.83 -27.63
CA HIS A 426 36.81 -35.18 -26.68
C HIS A 426 36.27 -35.75 -25.36
N SER A 427 34.95 -35.92 -25.26
CA SER A 427 34.34 -36.44 -24.04
C SER A 427 34.70 -37.90 -23.82
N GLU A 428 35.03 -38.24 -22.57
CA GLU A 428 35.23 -39.63 -22.18
C GLU A 428 33.89 -40.38 -22.26
N ILE A 429 33.85 -41.44 -23.07
CA ILE A 429 32.68 -42.29 -23.26
C ILE A 429 33.05 -43.76 -23.14
N GLY A 430 32.07 -44.59 -22.82
CA GLY A 430 32.26 -46.04 -22.84
C GLY A 430 30.97 -46.82 -22.71
N LEU A 431 31.12 -48.14 -22.58
CA LEU A 431 30.04 -49.10 -22.38
C LEU A 431 30.36 -49.93 -21.13
N GLU A 432 29.45 -49.97 -20.17
CA GLU A 432 29.58 -50.70 -18.92
C GLU A 432 28.23 -51.36 -18.59
N ASN A 433 28.21 -52.69 -18.39
CA ASN A 433 26.99 -53.44 -18.07
C ASN A 433 25.79 -53.17 -19.02
N GLU A 434 26.05 -53.12 -20.33
CA GLU A 434 25.06 -52.80 -21.38
C GLU A 434 24.49 -51.37 -21.34
N GLU A 435 25.10 -50.47 -20.54
CA GLU A 435 24.76 -49.05 -20.50
C GLU A 435 25.89 -48.21 -21.11
N HIS A 436 25.53 -47.28 -21.98
CA HIS A 436 26.43 -46.24 -22.45
C HIS A 436 26.66 -45.22 -21.35
N TRP A 437 27.91 -44.79 -21.15
CA TRP A 437 28.24 -43.73 -20.22
C TRP A 437 29.04 -42.61 -20.88
N MET A 438 28.92 -41.42 -20.31
CA MET A 438 29.65 -40.21 -20.71
C MET A 438 30.12 -39.45 -19.47
N GLY A 439 31.38 -39.05 -19.45
CA GLY A 439 32.00 -38.30 -18.35
C GLY A 439 31.52 -36.86 -18.29
N ILE A 440 31.39 -36.33 -17.08
CA ILE A 440 31.12 -34.91 -16.81
C ILE A 440 32.32 -34.33 -16.06
N SER A 441 33.00 -33.40 -16.72
CA SER A 441 34.07 -32.61 -16.11
C SER A 441 33.52 -31.37 -15.40
N LEU A 442 34.22 -30.95 -14.36
CA LEU A 442 33.91 -29.76 -13.60
C LEU A 442 34.91 -28.64 -13.94
N PRO A 443 34.48 -27.37 -14.03
CA PRO A 443 35.38 -26.24 -14.27
C PRO A 443 36.49 -26.15 -13.23
N GLN A 444 37.68 -25.70 -13.65
CA GLN A 444 38.81 -25.49 -12.75
C GLN A 444 38.44 -24.57 -11.57
N ASN A 445 38.84 -24.98 -10.37
CA ASN A 445 38.53 -24.33 -9.08
C ASN A 445 37.08 -24.44 -8.58
N SER A 446 36.20 -25.25 -9.19
CA SER A 446 34.90 -25.55 -8.59
C SER A 446 35.02 -26.53 -7.42
N LYS A 447 33.99 -26.59 -6.56
CA LYS A 447 33.88 -27.59 -5.50
C LYS A 447 33.95 -29.00 -6.12
N GLY A 448 34.56 -29.96 -5.40
CA GLY A 448 34.66 -31.36 -5.79
C GLY A 448 35.61 -31.70 -6.95
N VAL A 449 36.22 -30.72 -7.62
CA VAL A 449 37.26 -30.96 -8.65
C VAL A 449 38.40 -31.79 -8.07
N GLY A 450 38.80 -32.85 -8.76
CA GLY A 450 39.86 -33.76 -8.32
C GLY A 450 39.51 -34.61 -7.10
N VAL A 451 38.30 -34.46 -6.54
CA VAL A 451 37.78 -35.26 -5.42
C VAL A 451 36.74 -36.25 -5.91
N TYR A 452 35.92 -35.84 -6.87
CA TYR A 452 34.85 -36.67 -7.43
C TYR A 452 34.95 -36.73 -8.96
N GLU A 453 34.61 -37.89 -9.49
CA GLU A 453 34.38 -38.13 -10.92
C GLU A 453 32.89 -38.36 -11.13
N PHE A 454 32.30 -37.73 -12.15
CA PHE A 454 30.87 -37.81 -12.46
C PHE A 454 30.65 -38.40 -13.85
N ARG A 455 29.61 -39.22 -13.98
CA ARG A 455 29.19 -39.84 -15.25
C ARG A 455 27.68 -39.86 -15.37
N ILE A 456 27.20 -39.69 -16.59
CA ILE A 456 25.81 -39.97 -16.96
C ILE A 456 25.71 -41.32 -17.67
N TYR A 457 24.64 -42.07 -17.40
CA TYR A 457 24.40 -43.40 -17.95
C TYR A 457 23.05 -43.47 -18.70
N SER A 458 23.00 -44.23 -19.79
CA SER A 458 21.78 -44.56 -20.54
C SER A 458 21.87 -45.93 -21.18
N LYS A 459 20.72 -46.60 -21.35
CA LYS A 459 20.63 -47.86 -22.14
C LYS A 459 20.78 -47.62 -23.64
N GLU A 460 20.51 -46.39 -24.07
CA GLU A 460 20.67 -45.95 -25.44
C GLU A 460 21.96 -45.14 -25.57
N GLN A 461 22.43 -44.97 -26.80
CA GLN A 461 23.58 -44.12 -27.04
C GLN A 461 23.26 -42.67 -26.63
N ILE A 462 24.20 -42.04 -25.93
CA ILE A 462 24.01 -40.70 -25.35
C ILE A 462 24.24 -39.64 -26.42
N TYR A 463 23.24 -38.80 -26.65
CA TYR A 463 23.29 -37.67 -27.58
C TYR A 463 22.71 -36.41 -26.92
N ASN A 464 23.15 -35.23 -27.38
CA ASN A 464 22.50 -33.97 -27.03
C ASN A 464 21.14 -33.86 -27.73
N SER A 465 20.15 -34.57 -27.21
CA SER A 465 18.80 -34.67 -27.78
C SER A 465 17.74 -34.37 -26.73
N ALA A 466 16.69 -33.65 -27.13
CA ALA A 466 15.58 -33.33 -26.24
C ALA A 466 14.82 -34.60 -25.84
N GLY A 467 14.48 -34.74 -24.57
CA GLY A 467 13.69 -35.86 -24.03
C GLY A 467 14.47 -37.09 -23.58
N GLN A 468 15.75 -37.24 -23.92
CA GLN A 468 16.60 -38.31 -23.36
C GLN A 468 16.90 -38.00 -21.88
N LYS A 469 16.77 -39.02 -21.03
CA LYS A 469 17.10 -38.95 -19.60
C LYS A 469 18.32 -39.81 -19.30
N PHE A 470 19.14 -39.34 -18.36
CA PHE A 470 20.40 -39.96 -17.99
C PHE A 470 20.51 -40.11 -16.48
N GLU A 471 20.84 -41.32 -15.99
CA GLU A 471 21.13 -41.55 -14.57
C GLU A 471 22.50 -40.95 -14.25
N LEU A 472 22.57 -40.09 -13.23
CA LEU A 472 23.82 -39.49 -12.76
C LEU A 472 24.48 -40.37 -11.69
N ARG A 473 25.73 -40.74 -11.92
CA ARG A 473 26.55 -41.51 -10.98
C ARG A 473 27.87 -40.81 -10.69
N TYR A 474 28.48 -41.12 -9.55
CA TYR A 474 29.75 -40.56 -9.11
C TYR A 474 30.67 -41.62 -8.48
N ARG A 475 31.96 -41.29 -8.39
CA ARG A 475 32.91 -41.98 -7.49
C ARG A 475 33.92 -40.99 -6.93
N LYS A 476 34.64 -41.38 -5.87
CA LYS A 476 35.82 -40.61 -5.42
C LYS A 476 36.95 -40.76 -6.44
N SER A 477 37.62 -39.65 -6.76
CA SER A 477 38.70 -39.61 -7.74
C SER A 477 39.81 -40.58 -7.37
N GLY A 478 40.24 -41.41 -8.32
CA GLY A 478 41.28 -42.42 -8.10
C GLY A 478 40.84 -43.63 -7.26
N SER A 479 39.55 -43.77 -6.95
CA SER A 479 39.00 -44.98 -6.33
C SER A 479 38.76 -46.08 -7.38
N GLU A 480 39.06 -47.33 -7.02
CA GLU A 480 38.71 -48.52 -7.80
C GLU A 480 37.24 -48.96 -7.58
N ASN A 481 36.50 -48.28 -6.72
CA ASN A 481 35.09 -48.58 -6.48
C ASN A 481 34.24 -48.26 -7.74
N ALA A 482 33.13 -48.98 -7.87
CA ALA A 482 32.15 -48.73 -8.91
C ALA A 482 31.50 -47.34 -8.75
N PHE A 483 30.99 -46.78 -9.85
CA PHE A 483 30.23 -45.54 -9.82
C PHE A 483 28.87 -45.78 -9.14
N GLU A 484 28.57 -44.98 -8.12
CA GLU A 484 27.35 -45.05 -7.34
C GLU A 484 26.37 -43.95 -7.78
N PRO A 485 25.04 -44.18 -7.75
CA PRO A 485 24.07 -43.15 -8.10
C PRO A 485 24.12 -41.97 -7.15
N ILE A 486 23.96 -40.75 -7.68
CA ILE A 486 23.65 -39.60 -6.84
C ILE A 486 22.17 -39.67 -6.46
N GLU A 487 21.90 -39.70 -5.15
CA GLU A 487 20.55 -39.62 -4.63
C GLU A 487 20.17 -38.20 -4.23
N VAL A 488 18.94 -37.81 -4.57
CA VAL A 488 18.34 -36.53 -4.20
C VAL A 488 17.06 -36.75 -3.42
N MET A 489 16.74 -35.80 -2.55
CA MET A 489 15.47 -35.76 -1.84
C MET A 489 14.33 -35.58 -2.84
N ALA A 490 13.20 -36.23 -2.61
CA ALA A 490 12.03 -36.21 -3.46
C ALA A 490 10.73 -36.17 -2.64
N ARG A 491 9.69 -35.59 -3.22
CA ARG A 491 8.32 -35.63 -2.70
C ARG A 491 7.48 -36.58 -3.55
N VAL A 492 6.66 -37.40 -2.90
CA VAL A 492 5.69 -38.26 -3.58
C VAL A 492 4.43 -37.44 -3.85
N ILE A 493 4.10 -37.23 -5.12
CA ILE A 493 2.93 -36.49 -5.58
C ILE A 493 2.16 -37.41 -6.50
N ASP A 494 0.90 -37.70 -6.16
CA ASP A 494 0.04 -38.64 -6.90
C ASP A 494 0.70 -40.01 -7.14
N GLY A 495 1.47 -40.49 -6.16
CA GLY A 495 2.20 -41.75 -6.23
C GLY A 495 3.51 -41.71 -7.04
N VAL A 496 3.89 -40.55 -7.58
CA VAL A 496 5.12 -40.36 -8.35
C VAL A 496 6.13 -39.56 -7.54
N SER A 497 7.34 -40.09 -7.38
CA SER A 497 8.45 -39.37 -6.75
C SER A 497 8.98 -38.28 -7.68
N LYS A 498 8.94 -37.04 -7.23
CA LYS A 498 9.49 -35.88 -7.92
C LYS A 498 10.64 -35.28 -7.12
N PRO A 499 11.79 -35.01 -7.75
CA PRO A 499 12.96 -34.49 -7.03
C PRO A 499 12.67 -33.10 -6.47
N LEU A 500 13.27 -32.79 -5.32
CA LEU A 500 13.09 -31.52 -4.64
C LEU A 500 14.10 -30.46 -5.11
N THR A 501 13.59 -29.25 -5.30
CA THR A 501 14.37 -28.03 -5.53
C THR A 501 13.88 -26.88 -4.64
N ALA A 502 14.44 -25.68 -4.81
CA ALA A 502 14.04 -24.50 -4.04
C ALA A 502 12.56 -24.16 -4.25
N ASP A 503 11.94 -23.61 -3.23
CA ASP A 503 10.59 -23.04 -3.25
C ASP A 503 10.58 -21.53 -3.46
N TYR A 504 9.38 -20.97 -3.59
CA TYR A 504 9.13 -19.54 -3.66
C TYR A 504 8.88 -19.01 -2.26
N ASP A 505 9.98 -18.67 -1.58
CA ASP A 505 9.91 -18.04 -0.27
C ASP A 505 9.30 -16.64 -0.37
N MET A 506 8.16 -16.44 0.28
CA MET A 506 7.52 -15.13 0.33
C MET A 506 8.23 -14.26 1.36
N PHE A 507 8.64 -13.05 0.97
CA PHE A 507 9.15 -12.09 1.93
C PHE A 507 7.99 -11.47 2.74
N ALA A 508 6.98 -10.95 2.04
CA ALA A 508 5.84 -10.27 2.64
C ALA A 508 4.61 -10.26 1.71
N LEU A 509 3.45 -9.99 2.30
CA LEU A 509 2.20 -9.70 1.61
C LEU A 509 1.62 -8.41 2.18
N ALA A 510 1.19 -7.49 1.32
CA ALA A 510 0.62 -6.21 1.75
C ALA A 510 -0.69 -5.91 1.02
N PRO A 511 -1.85 -6.39 1.52
CA PRO A 511 -3.15 -6.09 0.97
C PRO A 511 -3.62 -4.69 1.36
N THR A 512 -4.52 -4.09 0.59
CA THR A 512 -5.17 -2.84 1.02
C THR A 512 -5.99 -3.04 2.30
N LEU A 513 -6.13 -1.99 3.11
CA LEU A 513 -7.05 -1.99 4.26
C LEU A 513 -8.50 -2.25 3.83
N LYS A 514 -8.88 -1.85 2.60
CA LYS A 514 -10.19 -2.16 2.00
C LYS A 514 -10.36 -3.66 1.79
N GLU A 515 -9.33 -4.34 1.29
CA GLU A 515 -9.36 -5.80 1.10
C GLU A 515 -9.51 -6.53 2.44
N ILE A 516 -8.82 -6.06 3.47
CA ILE A 516 -8.96 -6.60 4.83
C ILE A 516 -10.35 -6.35 5.40
N LYS A 517 -10.93 -5.16 5.17
CA LYS A 517 -12.30 -4.84 5.57
C LYS A 517 -13.31 -5.83 4.99
N GLN A 518 -13.14 -6.27 3.74
CA GLN A 518 -14.03 -7.27 3.12
C GLN A 518 -13.97 -8.65 3.79
N LYS A 519 -12.88 -8.94 4.52
CA LYS A 519 -12.74 -10.19 5.28
C LYS A 519 -13.44 -10.13 6.65
N ILE A 520 -13.84 -8.94 7.11
CA ILE A 520 -14.55 -8.76 8.37
C ILE A 520 -16.05 -9.09 8.17
N PRO A 521 -16.66 -9.95 9.00
CA PRO A 521 -18.09 -10.21 8.93
C PRO A 521 -18.93 -8.94 9.05
N SER A 522 -19.91 -8.78 8.15
CA SER A 522 -20.76 -7.57 8.11
C SER A 522 -21.45 -7.28 9.45
N SER A 523 -21.87 -8.31 10.19
CA SER A 523 -22.47 -8.16 11.53
C SER A 523 -21.52 -7.50 12.51
N ASP A 524 -20.27 -7.96 12.55
CA ASP A 524 -19.24 -7.50 13.48
C ASP A 524 -18.84 -6.07 13.15
N TRP A 525 -18.68 -5.76 11.87
CA TRP A 525 -18.41 -4.40 11.40
C TRP A 525 -19.53 -3.43 11.75
N GLN A 526 -20.80 -3.79 11.51
CA GLN A 526 -21.94 -2.92 11.84
C GLN A 526 -22.08 -2.72 13.36
N ALA A 527 -21.84 -3.76 14.16
CA ALA A 527 -21.81 -3.65 15.61
C ALA A 527 -20.70 -2.71 16.12
N ALA A 528 -19.52 -2.74 15.50
CA ALA A 528 -18.42 -1.83 15.83
C ALA A 528 -18.73 -0.39 15.41
N VAL A 529 -19.26 -0.17 14.21
CA VAL A 529 -19.56 1.18 13.69
C VAL A 529 -20.78 1.81 14.37
N GLY A 530 -21.72 0.99 14.84
CA GLY A 530 -22.89 1.43 15.62
C GLY A 530 -22.59 1.82 17.06
N GLU A 531 -21.36 1.64 17.55
CA GLU A 531 -20.94 2.10 18.88
C GLU A 531 -21.02 3.64 18.98
N SER A 532 -21.68 4.13 20.02
CA SER A 532 -21.95 5.55 20.20
C SER A 532 -20.77 6.30 20.81
N LYS A 533 -19.95 5.63 21.63
CA LYS A 533 -18.76 6.22 22.25
C LYS A 533 -17.58 6.23 21.26
N PRO A 534 -17.05 7.39 20.84
CA PRO A 534 -16.01 7.47 19.80
C PRO A 534 -14.76 6.63 20.07
N LEU A 535 -14.28 6.62 21.32
CA LEU A 535 -13.07 5.86 21.69
C LEU A 535 -13.32 4.34 21.68
N GLU A 536 -14.46 3.89 22.20
CA GLU A 536 -14.84 2.46 22.14
C GLU A 536 -15.11 2.02 20.71
N LYS A 537 -15.68 2.89 19.87
CA LYS A 537 -15.84 2.64 18.43
C LYS A 537 -14.49 2.43 17.75
N LEU A 538 -13.52 3.32 17.99
CA LEU A 538 -12.16 3.18 17.46
C LEU A 538 -11.51 1.88 17.94
N LYS A 539 -11.60 1.57 19.23
CA LYS A 539 -11.08 0.33 19.81
C LYS A 539 -11.69 -0.90 19.15
N LYS A 540 -13.02 -0.98 19.05
CA LYS A 540 -13.72 -2.11 18.41
C LYS A 540 -13.31 -2.27 16.94
N ILE A 541 -13.21 -1.17 16.18
CA ILE A 541 -12.75 -1.21 14.78
C ILE A 541 -11.29 -1.72 14.71
N THR A 542 -10.43 -1.26 15.62
CA THR A 542 -9.03 -1.68 15.70
C THR A 542 -8.92 -3.16 16.07
N ASP A 543 -9.73 -3.65 17.02
CA ASP A 543 -9.76 -5.06 17.40
C ASP A 543 -10.19 -5.95 16.23
N LEU A 544 -11.14 -5.50 15.39
CA LEU A 544 -11.51 -6.20 14.16
C LEU A 544 -10.37 -6.21 13.15
N LEU A 545 -9.68 -5.08 12.93
CA LEU A 545 -8.50 -5.01 12.07
C LEU A 545 -7.39 -5.94 12.56
N ILE A 546 -7.13 -5.98 13.87
CA ILE A 546 -6.16 -6.90 14.45
C ILE A 546 -6.60 -8.35 14.21
N ARG A 547 -7.85 -8.66 14.50
CA ARG A 547 -8.38 -10.03 14.45
C ARG A 547 -8.35 -10.61 13.04
N PHE A 548 -8.79 -9.84 12.05
CA PHE A 548 -8.95 -10.31 10.67
C PHE A 548 -7.78 -9.93 9.76
N GLY A 549 -6.94 -8.97 10.15
CA GLY A 549 -5.80 -8.49 9.37
C GLY A 549 -4.43 -8.87 9.91
N LEU A 550 -4.19 -8.79 11.22
CA LEU A 550 -2.83 -8.86 11.80
C LEU A 550 -2.57 -10.10 12.67
N MET A 551 -3.60 -10.79 13.13
CA MET A 551 -3.47 -11.97 13.99
C MET A 551 -3.03 -13.17 13.16
N ARG A 552 -1.82 -13.66 13.46
CA ARG A 552 -1.23 -14.84 12.85
C ARG A 552 -1.30 -16.02 13.82
N LYS A 553 -1.50 -17.21 13.28
CA LYS A 553 -1.56 -18.46 14.02
C LYS A 553 -0.58 -19.44 13.42
N LEU A 554 -0.11 -20.37 14.25
CA LEU A 554 0.68 -21.49 13.79
C LEU A 554 -0.24 -22.47 13.06
N ASP A 555 0.06 -22.71 11.80
CA ASP A 555 -0.47 -23.77 10.95
C ASP A 555 0.56 -24.91 10.90
N ALA A 556 0.08 -26.16 10.94
CA ALA A 556 0.94 -27.33 11.01
C ALA A 556 1.78 -27.55 9.75
N GLU A 557 1.32 -27.09 8.58
CA GLU A 557 1.97 -27.31 7.29
C GLU A 557 2.65 -26.05 6.77
N GLN A 558 1.99 -24.88 6.93
CA GLN A 558 2.44 -23.62 6.34
C GLN A 558 3.12 -22.68 7.34
N GLY A 559 3.37 -23.11 8.56
CA GLY A 559 4.04 -22.30 9.58
C GLY A 559 3.14 -21.19 10.12
N THR A 560 3.70 -20.05 10.51
CA THR A 560 2.93 -18.95 11.11
C THR A 560 2.42 -17.99 10.05
N LEU A 561 1.10 -17.81 9.95
CA LEU A 561 0.46 -16.92 8.99
C LEU A 561 -0.96 -16.52 9.42
N THR A 562 -1.54 -15.54 8.73
CA THR A 562 -2.97 -15.18 8.83
C THR A 562 -3.83 -16.06 7.91
N ASP A 563 -5.13 -16.11 8.17
CA ASP A 563 -6.09 -16.84 7.33
C ASP A 563 -6.15 -16.28 5.90
N TRP A 564 -5.98 -14.96 5.72
CA TRP A 564 -6.00 -14.34 4.39
C TRP A 564 -4.68 -14.57 3.62
N GLN A 565 -3.53 -14.63 4.31
CA GLN A 565 -2.26 -15.02 3.67
C GLN A 565 -2.34 -16.45 3.13
N LYS A 566 -2.91 -17.37 3.92
CA LYS A 566 -3.15 -18.76 3.49
C LYS A 566 -3.99 -18.83 2.20
N ASN A 567 -5.05 -18.02 2.12
CA ASN A 567 -5.88 -17.95 0.93
C ASN A 567 -5.09 -17.48 -0.30
N ILE A 568 -4.30 -16.40 -0.18
CA ILE A 568 -3.48 -15.90 -1.29
C ILE A 568 -2.43 -16.93 -1.72
N ILE A 569 -1.76 -17.59 -0.77
CA ILE A 569 -0.79 -18.66 -1.07
C ILE A 569 -1.44 -19.79 -1.87
N ASN A 570 -2.66 -20.20 -1.51
CA ASN A 570 -3.41 -21.21 -2.26
C ASN A 570 -3.72 -20.73 -3.69
N GLN A 571 -4.15 -19.48 -3.86
CA GLN A 571 -4.37 -18.91 -5.19
C GLN A 571 -3.08 -18.90 -6.03
N LEU A 572 -1.93 -18.55 -5.43
CA LEU A 572 -0.63 -18.59 -6.11
C LEU A 572 -0.29 -20.00 -6.58
N ASN A 573 -0.41 -21.00 -5.71
CA ASN A 573 -0.16 -22.39 -6.07
C ASN A 573 -1.10 -22.89 -7.18
N ASP A 574 -2.41 -22.61 -7.06
CA ASP A 574 -3.41 -22.95 -8.09
C ASP A 574 -3.09 -22.30 -9.44
N SER A 575 -2.61 -21.05 -9.42
CA SER A 575 -2.21 -20.34 -10.63
C SER A 575 -0.96 -20.95 -11.28
N ALA A 576 0.02 -21.38 -10.49
CA ALA A 576 1.18 -22.09 -11.02
C ALA A 576 0.77 -23.43 -11.67
N ILE A 577 -0.11 -24.19 -11.01
CA ILE A 577 -0.65 -25.45 -11.56
C ILE A 577 -1.40 -25.20 -12.88
N LYS A 578 -2.25 -24.17 -12.94
CA LYS A 578 -2.96 -23.78 -14.18
C LYS A 578 -2.02 -23.38 -15.32
N SER A 579 -0.82 -22.88 -15.01
CA SER A 579 0.21 -22.57 -16.00
C SER A 579 1.01 -23.80 -16.47
N GLY A 580 0.73 -24.99 -15.94
CA GLY A 580 1.34 -26.26 -16.34
C GLY A 580 2.29 -26.87 -15.30
N TYR A 581 2.44 -26.28 -14.12
CA TYR A 581 3.29 -26.84 -13.06
C TYR A 581 2.69 -28.13 -12.50
N THR A 582 3.51 -29.18 -12.42
CA THR A 582 3.09 -30.52 -11.94
C THR A 582 3.82 -30.95 -10.67
N GLY A 583 4.61 -30.06 -10.05
CA GLY A 583 5.38 -30.36 -8.83
C GLY A 583 4.60 -30.12 -7.53
N GLY A 584 3.27 -30.02 -7.60
CA GLY A 584 2.40 -29.75 -6.46
C GLY A 584 2.34 -28.26 -6.14
N THR A 585 2.93 -27.85 -5.02
CA THR A 585 3.02 -26.45 -4.57
C THR A 585 4.37 -25.83 -4.90
N VAL A 586 4.40 -24.51 -5.11
CA VAL A 586 5.62 -23.70 -5.27
C VAL A 586 5.85 -22.77 -4.08
N VAL A 587 4.79 -22.33 -3.39
CA VAL A 587 4.87 -21.57 -2.13
C VAL A 587 4.37 -22.47 -1.00
N ASN A 588 5.22 -22.77 -0.02
CA ASN A 588 4.94 -23.80 0.97
C ASN A 588 4.65 -23.27 2.38
N HIS A 589 4.97 -22.01 2.69
CA HIS A 589 4.78 -21.46 4.02
C HIS A 589 4.44 -19.96 4.01
N GLY A 590 4.14 -19.44 5.20
CA GLY A 590 3.92 -18.02 5.45
C GLY A 590 5.13 -17.14 5.11
N THR A 591 4.98 -15.84 5.36
CA THR A 591 5.98 -14.84 4.95
C THR A 591 7.20 -14.80 5.88
N GLU A 592 8.36 -14.40 5.36
CA GLU A 592 9.59 -14.11 6.13
C GLU A 592 9.35 -13.11 7.27
N GLN A 593 8.31 -12.28 7.18
CA GLN A 593 7.89 -11.40 8.27
C GLN A 593 7.49 -12.14 9.57
N ASP A 594 7.27 -13.45 9.55
CA ASP A 594 7.01 -14.24 10.76
C ASP A 594 8.14 -15.24 11.08
N ASN A 595 9.23 -15.25 10.31
CA ASN A 595 10.45 -16.00 10.62
C ASN A 595 11.23 -15.32 11.75
N THR A 596 10.71 -15.41 12.98
CA THR A 596 11.27 -14.70 14.14
C THR A 596 12.51 -15.38 14.74
N GLU A 597 12.72 -16.67 14.47
CA GLU A 597 13.83 -17.44 15.02
C GLU A 597 15.09 -17.36 14.16
N PHE A 598 14.95 -17.48 12.84
CA PHE A 598 16.08 -17.51 11.90
C PHE A 598 15.88 -16.48 10.77
N PRO A 599 15.61 -15.20 11.07
CA PRO A 599 15.31 -14.21 10.05
C PRO A 599 16.51 -14.02 9.12
N GLU A 600 16.24 -13.81 7.85
CA GLU A 600 17.24 -13.57 6.81
C GLU A 600 17.07 -12.17 6.21
N GLN A 601 18.19 -11.54 5.82
CA GLN A 601 18.21 -10.21 5.20
C GLN A 601 18.70 -10.34 3.77
N ASP A 602 17.76 -10.37 2.83
CA ASP A 602 18.09 -10.41 1.41
C ASP A 602 18.42 -9.01 0.88
N LYS A 603 19.39 -8.96 -0.04
CA LYS A 603 19.77 -7.72 -0.71
C LYS A 603 18.72 -7.29 -1.73
N GLU A 604 18.20 -8.24 -2.49
CA GLU A 604 17.23 -8.01 -3.56
C GLU A 604 15.90 -8.67 -3.18
N LEU A 605 14.78 -8.01 -3.43
CA LEU A 605 13.45 -8.59 -3.26
C LEU A 605 12.62 -8.34 -4.49
N PHE A 606 11.98 -9.41 -4.97
CA PHE A 606 11.09 -9.34 -6.11
C PHE A 606 9.68 -9.00 -5.66
N ILE A 607 9.06 -8.03 -6.32
CA ILE A 607 7.79 -7.43 -5.92
C ILE A 607 6.86 -7.44 -7.12
N ILE A 608 5.67 -7.98 -6.92
CA ILE A 608 4.54 -7.85 -7.85
C ILE A 608 3.57 -6.86 -7.22
N THR A 609 3.30 -5.77 -7.93
CA THR A 609 2.49 -4.68 -7.43
C THR A 609 1.01 -4.87 -7.79
N PRO A 610 0.07 -4.22 -7.08
CA PRO A 610 -1.37 -4.28 -7.38
C PRO A 610 -1.74 -3.76 -8.77
N ASP A 611 -0.93 -2.87 -9.37
CA ASP A 611 -1.10 -2.41 -10.76
C ASP A 611 -0.46 -3.37 -11.79
N GLY A 612 0.13 -4.48 -11.34
CA GLY A 612 0.71 -5.53 -12.18
C GLY A 612 2.13 -5.24 -12.66
N LYS A 613 2.82 -4.22 -12.12
CA LYS A 613 4.26 -4.01 -12.36
C LYS A 613 5.07 -5.07 -11.60
N THR A 614 6.23 -5.40 -12.15
CA THR A 614 7.20 -6.30 -11.51
C THR A 614 8.47 -5.53 -11.26
N VAL A 615 8.93 -5.54 -10.01
CA VAL A 615 10.03 -4.71 -9.51
C VAL A 615 11.00 -5.61 -8.75
N LEU A 616 12.31 -5.41 -8.91
CA LEU A 616 13.33 -6.08 -8.11
C LEU A 616 14.21 -5.03 -7.44
N THR A 617 14.10 -4.88 -6.12
CA THR A 617 14.93 -3.93 -5.36
C THR A 617 16.39 -4.37 -5.32
N LYS A 618 17.31 -3.43 -5.10
CA LYS A 618 18.76 -3.68 -5.17
C LYS A 618 19.49 -3.63 -3.83
N SER A 619 18.83 -3.19 -2.77
CA SER A 619 19.38 -3.21 -1.41
C SER A 619 18.27 -3.29 -0.36
N TRP A 620 18.66 -3.60 0.86
CA TRP A 620 17.78 -3.59 2.02
C TRP A 620 17.17 -2.20 2.27
N GLU A 621 17.95 -1.14 2.08
CA GLU A 621 17.50 0.24 2.19
C GLU A 621 16.49 0.60 1.10
N ASP A 622 16.69 0.12 -0.12
CA ASP A 622 15.77 0.36 -1.23
C ASP A 622 14.46 -0.40 -1.03
N THR A 623 14.49 -1.63 -0.50
CA THR A 623 13.31 -2.35 -0.02
C THR A 623 12.54 -1.54 1.04
N GLN A 624 13.23 -1.02 2.05
CA GLN A 624 12.60 -0.20 3.09
C GLN A 624 12.00 1.09 2.52
N LYS A 625 12.69 1.78 1.59
CA LYS A 625 12.14 2.94 0.89
C LYS A 625 10.91 2.59 0.08
N PHE A 626 10.94 1.47 -0.66
CA PHE A 626 9.82 1.00 -1.46
C PHE A 626 8.60 0.77 -0.59
N ILE A 627 8.75 -0.02 0.48
CA ILE A 627 7.66 -0.32 1.41
C ILE A 627 7.17 0.96 2.08
N ARG A 628 8.06 1.88 2.45
CA ARG A 628 7.64 3.15 3.04
C ARG A 628 6.81 3.99 2.08
N GLN A 629 7.29 4.20 0.86
CA GLN A 629 6.64 5.09 -0.11
C GLN A 629 5.33 4.52 -0.63
N ASN A 630 5.27 3.22 -0.91
CA ASN A 630 4.16 2.60 -1.64
C ASN A 630 3.16 1.87 -0.75
N ILE A 631 3.58 1.47 0.46
CA ILE A 631 2.78 0.61 1.35
C ILE A 631 2.44 1.36 2.63
N THR A 632 3.42 1.73 3.47
CA THR A 632 3.10 2.32 4.79
C THR A 632 2.60 3.75 4.72
N ASN A 633 3.00 4.51 3.70
CA ASN A 633 2.43 5.83 3.41
C ASN A 633 1.14 5.73 2.56
N GLY A 634 0.78 4.54 2.09
CA GLY A 634 -0.47 4.26 1.38
C GLY A 634 -1.47 3.52 2.27
N ASP A 635 -2.61 3.15 1.69
CA ASP A 635 -3.71 2.47 2.40
C ASP A 635 -3.52 0.94 2.48
N TYR A 636 -2.28 0.47 2.67
CA TYR A 636 -1.94 -0.95 2.70
C TYR A 636 -1.61 -1.42 4.12
N LEU A 637 -2.12 -2.60 4.47
CA LEU A 637 -1.78 -3.27 5.72
C LEU A 637 -0.41 -3.94 5.58
N TYR A 638 0.52 -3.58 6.45
CA TYR A 638 1.85 -4.18 6.52
C TYR A 638 2.31 -4.32 7.96
N TYR A 639 3.01 -5.41 8.25
CA TYR A 639 3.75 -5.59 9.49
C TYR A 639 5.15 -6.11 9.15
N PHE A 640 6.15 -5.66 9.89
CA PHE A 640 7.52 -6.15 9.76
C PHE A 640 7.81 -7.25 10.78
N ASN A 641 8.94 -7.95 10.61
CA ASN A 641 9.31 -9.07 11.46
C ASN A 641 9.56 -8.63 12.90
N ARG A 642 8.96 -9.35 13.86
CA ARG A 642 9.03 -8.99 15.29
C ARG A 642 10.43 -9.12 15.90
N SER A 643 11.34 -9.82 15.21
CA SER A 643 12.76 -9.94 15.58
C SER A 643 13.62 -8.81 15.02
N TYR A 644 13.13 -8.00 14.08
CA TYR A 644 13.89 -6.84 13.60
C TYR A 644 14.11 -5.83 14.73
N ASN A 645 15.24 -5.13 14.67
CA ASN A 645 15.78 -4.26 15.73
C ASN A 645 16.04 -5.00 17.06
N LYS A 646 16.10 -6.35 17.03
CA LYS A 646 16.46 -7.22 18.16
C LYS A 646 17.42 -8.30 17.68
N ILE A 647 18.07 -8.97 18.62
CA ILE A 647 18.87 -10.17 18.33
C ILE A 647 17.92 -11.37 18.25
N ALA A 648 17.81 -11.98 17.08
CA ALA A 648 16.97 -13.15 16.85
C ALA A 648 17.43 -14.36 17.69
N ALA A 649 16.49 -15.18 18.13
CA ALA A 649 16.78 -16.24 19.08
C ALA A 649 17.60 -17.40 18.47
N GLY A 650 17.31 -17.79 17.22
CA GLY A 650 17.91 -18.95 16.56
C GLY A 650 19.27 -18.64 15.96
N ASN A 651 19.33 -17.82 14.91
CA ASN A 651 20.59 -17.50 14.21
C ASN A 651 21.40 -16.35 14.83
N LYS A 652 20.89 -15.68 15.88
CA LYS A 652 21.52 -14.51 16.51
C LYS A 652 21.70 -13.30 15.56
N ALA A 653 20.98 -13.27 14.44
CA ALA A 653 21.01 -12.14 13.53
C ALA A 653 20.41 -10.89 14.18
N HIS A 654 20.96 -9.73 13.85
CA HIS A 654 20.40 -8.43 14.18
C HIS A 654 20.14 -7.69 12.86
N ILE A 655 18.87 -7.60 12.49
CA ILE A 655 18.43 -6.98 11.23
C ILE A 655 17.72 -5.68 11.58
N GLU A 656 18.22 -4.57 11.06
CA GLU A 656 17.66 -3.24 11.30
C GLU A 656 16.46 -2.98 10.41
N TRP A 657 15.43 -2.33 10.95
CA TRP A 657 14.25 -1.89 10.22
C TRP A 657 13.84 -0.50 10.71
N ALA A 658 13.62 0.42 9.78
CA ALA A 658 13.13 1.76 10.10
C ALA A 658 11.71 1.69 10.66
N ASP A 659 11.62 1.68 11.99
CA ASP A 659 10.37 1.63 12.74
C ASP A 659 10.01 3.04 13.24
N PRO A 660 8.88 3.63 12.78
CA PRO A 660 8.40 4.92 13.27
C PRO A 660 8.21 4.95 14.80
N VAL A 661 7.83 3.82 15.40
CA VAL A 661 7.67 3.71 16.85
C VAL A 661 9.03 3.77 17.54
N THR A 662 10.02 3.01 17.09
CA THR A 662 11.40 3.08 17.64
C THR A 662 12.00 4.47 17.47
N LYS A 663 11.76 5.14 16.33
CA LYS A 663 12.14 6.54 16.16
C LYS A 663 11.45 7.44 17.18
N ALA A 664 10.15 7.25 17.42
CA ALA A 664 9.39 8.01 18.41
C ALA A 664 9.84 7.75 19.86
N LYS A 665 10.17 6.49 20.19
CA LYS A 665 10.67 6.11 21.52
C LYS A 665 11.89 6.90 21.95
N SER A 666 12.76 7.29 21.02
CA SER A 666 13.95 8.11 21.31
C SER A 666 13.63 9.45 21.98
N TYR A 667 12.40 9.94 21.83
CA TYR A 667 11.93 11.19 22.41
C TYR A 667 10.60 11.04 23.19
N THR A 668 10.23 9.81 23.57
CA THR A 668 9.00 9.55 24.35
C THR A 668 9.30 8.88 25.69
N ILE A 669 8.64 9.38 26.74
CA ILE A 669 8.70 8.85 28.11
C ILE A 669 8.22 7.39 28.08
N PRO A 670 8.97 6.41 28.60
CA PRO A 670 8.52 5.02 28.58
C PRO A 670 7.32 4.80 29.50
N THR A 671 6.62 3.70 29.28
CA THR A 671 5.61 3.23 30.26
C THR A 671 6.30 2.57 31.45
N GLN A 672 5.59 2.43 32.59
CA GLN A 672 6.08 1.65 33.73
C GLN A 672 6.45 0.21 33.32
N LYS A 673 5.64 -0.41 32.46
CA LYS A 673 5.93 -1.75 31.93
C LYS A 673 7.23 -1.79 31.12
N GLU A 674 7.43 -0.81 30.24
CA GLU A 674 8.67 -0.69 29.43
C GLU A 674 9.90 -0.51 30.34
N LEU A 675 9.81 0.35 31.36
CA LEU A 675 10.86 0.51 32.38
C LEU A 675 11.25 -0.82 33.03
N VAL A 676 10.25 -1.60 33.47
CA VAL A 676 10.48 -2.91 34.12
C VAL A 676 11.12 -3.91 33.15
N GLU A 677 10.63 -3.98 31.91
CA GLU A 677 11.15 -4.89 30.89
C GLU A 677 12.62 -4.58 30.52
N GLU A 678 12.95 -3.29 30.35
CA GLU A 678 14.31 -2.83 30.03
C GLU A 678 15.29 -3.10 31.18
N LEU A 679 14.89 -2.84 32.43
CA LEU A 679 15.71 -3.13 33.61
C LEU A 679 15.89 -4.65 33.82
N TYR A 680 14.88 -5.46 33.51
CA TYR A 680 14.99 -6.92 33.53
C TYR A 680 15.95 -7.44 32.45
N ALA A 681 15.95 -6.84 31.27
CA ALA A 681 16.92 -7.18 30.21
C ALA A 681 18.36 -6.90 30.65
N ILE A 682 18.61 -5.75 31.29
CA ILE A 682 19.93 -5.42 31.85
C ILE A 682 20.32 -6.43 32.94
N LYS A 683 19.41 -6.76 33.86
CA LYS A 683 19.63 -7.80 34.89
C LYS A 683 20.02 -9.14 34.26
N LYS A 684 19.31 -9.57 33.22
CA LYS A 684 19.58 -10.84 32.52
C LYS A 684 20.94 -10.84 31.83
N SER A 685 21.35 -9.69 31.29
CA SER A 685 22.64 -9.54 30.59
C SER A 685 23.85 -9.47 31.53
N THR A 686 23.71 -8.79 32.68
CA THR A 686 24.83 -8.53 33.60
C THR A 686 24.89 -9.51 34.77
N GLY A 687 23.77 -10.18 35.09
CA GLY A 687 23.60 -10.97 36.30
C GLY A 687 23.52 -10.13 37.59
N LYS A 688 23.56 -8.80 37.50
CA LYS A 688 23.54 -7.88 38.65
C LYS A 688 22.14 -7.32 38.89
N ILE A 689 21.86 -7.00 40.15
CA ILE A 689 20.57 -6.45 40.60
C ILE A 689 20.82 -5.07 41.22
N LEU A 690 19.88 -4.15 41.06
CA LEU A 690 19.89 -2.86 41.76
C LEU A 690 19.72 -3.05 43.27
N SER A 691 20.23 -2.11 44.07
CA SER A 691 20.01 -2.12 45.53
C SER A 691 18.53 -1.95 45.87
N VAL A 692 18.12 -2.33 47.08
CA VAL A 692 16.73 -2.16 47.55
C VAL A 692 16.30 -0.70 47.47
N ASP A 693 17.17 0.23 47.87
CA ASP A 693 16.88 1.67 47.83
C ASP A 693 16.72 2.17 46.39
N SER A 694 17.57 1.70 45.47
CA SER A 694 17.47 2.04 44.03
C SER A 694 16.18 1.46 43.43
N LEU A 695 15.77 0.25 43.81
CA LEU A 695 14.53 -0.37 43.36
C LEU A 695 13.30 0.39 43.88
N HIS A 696 13.32 0.88 45.12
CA HIS A 696 12.25 1.73 45.65
C HIS A 696 12.12 3.02 44.83
N LYS A 697 13.25 3.66 44.49
CA LYS A 697 13.23 4.87 43.68
C LYS A 697 12.79 4.61 42.23
N VAL A 698 13.15 3.45 41.68
CA VAL A 698 12.63 2.97 40.38
C VAL A 698 11.11 2.75 40.42
N ASP A 699 10.55 2.27 41.53
CA ASP A 699 9.09 2.13 41.69
C ASP A 699 8.38 3.50 41.70
N GLU A 700 8.94 4.49 42.41
CA GLU A 700 8.46 5.87 42.37
C GLU A 700 8.52 6.48 40.96
N LEU A 701 9.61 6.21 40.23
CA LEU A 701 9.75 6.62 38.83
C LEU A 701 8.69 5.95 37.97
N GLY A 702 8.48 4.64 38.15
CA GLY A 702 7.45 3.87 37.46
C GLY A 702 6.05 4.45 37.66
N LYS A 703 5.70 4.83 38.90
CA LYS A 703 4.43 5.52 39.21
C LYS A 703 4.31 6.86 38.49
N SER A 704 5.39 7.65 38.43
CA SER A 704 5.36 8.91 37.67
C SER A 704 5.08 8.71 36.18
N PHE A 705 5.49 7.57 35.59
CA PHE A 705 5.11 7.21 34.23
C PHE A 705 3.65 6.81 34.12
N GLU A 706 3.09 6.10 35.11
CA GLU A 706 1.64 5.82 35.15
C GLU A 706 0.83 7.12 35.23
N ASP A 707 1.26 8.07 36.05
CA ASP A 707 0.62 9.38 36.20
C ASP A 707 0.68 10.18 34.89
N TYR A 708 1.80 10.12 34.18
CA TYR A 708 1.93 10.76 32.86
C TYR A 708 0.93 10.17 31.84
N TYR A 709 0.76 8.85 31.83
CA TYR A 709 -0.15 8.12 30.92
C TYR A 709 -1.56 7.91 31.50
N ASN A 710 -1.97 8.69 32.50
CA ASN A 710 -3.23 8.49 33.18
C ASN A 710 -4.44 8.68 32.22
N PRO A 711 -5.31 7.66 32.05
CA PRO A 711 -6.49 7.76 31.18
C PRO A 711 -7.46 8.88 31.58
N ALA A 712 -7.46 9.30 32.85
CA ALA A 712 -8.27 10.43 33.34
C ALA A 712 -7.90 11.76 32.65
N ASN A 713 -6.70 11.87 32.06
CA ASN A 713 -6.32 13.03 31.27
C ASN A 713 -7.27 13.25 30.08
N GLY A 714 -7.99 12.21 29.62
CA GLY A 714 -9.03 12.32 28.59
C GLY A 714 -10.17 13.28 28.92
N PHE A 715 -10.39 13.62 30.20
CA PHE A 715 -11.43 14.57 30.64
C PHE A 715 -10.96 16.04 30.63
N LEU A 716 -9.67 16.30 30.41
CA LEU A 716 -9.09 17.64 30.41
C LEU A 716 -9.14 18.27 29.01
N GLY A 717 -9.09 19.61 28.95
CA GLY A 717 -8.84 20.33 27.70
C GLY A 717 -7.40 20.12 27.21
N GLU A 718 -7.13 20.30 25.92
CA GLU A 718 -5.80 20.06 25.33
C GLU A 718 -4.68 20.90 25.98
N GLU A 719 -4.98 22.13 26.41
CA GLU A 719 -4.02 22.97 27.14
C GLU A 719 -3.69 22.39 28.52
N ASP A 720 -4.71 21.98 29.28
CA ASP A 720 -4.53 21.41 30.62
C ASP A 720 -3.84 20.05 30.57
N LYS A 721 -4.17 19.21 29.57
CA LYS A 721 -3.45 17.96 29.28
C LYS A 721 -1.96 18.23 29.08
N ARG A 722 -1.61 19.21 28.24
CA ARG A 722 -0.19 19.56 28.00
C ARG A 722 0.49 20.04 29.28
N LYS A 723 -0.13 20.95 30.04
CA LYS A 723 0.42 21.46 31.31
C LYS A 723 0.67 20.33 32.30
N ILE A 724 -0.31 19.47 32.52
CA ILE A 724 -0.16 18.37 33.49
C ILE A 724 0.85 17.33 33.00
N SER A 725 0.88 17.01 31.70
CA SER A 725 1.90 16.11 31.14
C SER A 725 3.31 16.66 31.27
N ILE A 726 3.53 17.96 31.01
CA ILE A 726 4.85 18.60 31.21
C ILE A 726 5.24 18.54 32.68
N PHE A 727 4.33 18.87 33.59
CA PHE A 727 4.58 18.81 35.03
C PHE A 727 4.97 17.39 35.48
N ARG A 728 4.21 16.37 35.06
CA ARG A 728 4.54 14.96 35.34
C ARG A 728 5.87 14.53 34.72
N ALA A 729 6.20 15.01 33.53
CA ALA A 729 7.49 14.74 32.91
C ALA A 729 8.66 15.33 33.70
N PHE A 730 8.53 16.54 34.26
CA PHE A 730 9.54 17.11 35.16
C PHE A 730 9.67 16.31 36.47
N GLN A 731 8.56 15.85 37.05
CA GLN A 731 8.60 14.94 38.21
C GLN A 731 9.35 13.63 37.90
N SER A 732 9.19 13.08 36.70
CA SER A 732 9.97 11.92 36.26
C SER A 732 11.45 12.27 36.05
N LEU A 733 11.74 13.44 35.47
CA LEU A 733 13.10 13.89 35.21
C LEU A 733 13.91 14.01 36.51
N GLU A 734 13.37 14.69 37.52
CA GLU A 734 14.04 14.83 38.82
C GLU A 734 14.30 13.46 39.48
N LYS A 735 13.35 12.52 39.39
CA LYS A 735 13.55 11.16 39.92
C LYS A 735 14.67 10.40 39.21
N VAL A 736 14.82 10.59 37.90
CA VAL A 736 15.93 10.00 37.13
C VAL A 736 17.26 10.66 37.47
N GLU A 737 17.28 11.98 37.66
CA GLU A 737 18.48 12.72 38.09
C GLU A 737 18.93 12.27 39.50
N GLU A 738 17.98 12.14 40.44
CA GLU A 738 18.26 11.57 41.76
C GLU A 738 18.86 10.17 41.67
N LEU A 739 18.31 9.29 40.82
CA LEU A 739 18.84 7.93 40.59
C LEU A 739 20.28 7.93 40.05
N LEU A 740 20.63 8.89 39.19
CA LEU A 740 21.96 9.02 38.60
C LEU A 740 22.97 9.61 39.60
N ASP A 741 22.55 10.59 40.40
CA ASP A 741 23.45 11.41 41.23
C ASP A 741 23.60 10.88 42.66
N SER A 742 22.55 10.28 43.22
CA SER A 742 22.44 9.97 44.66
C SER A 742 22.33 8.47 44.98
N TYR A 743 22.08 7.61 44.00
CA TYR A 743 21.91 6.17 44.21
C TYR A 743 23.05 5.35 43.62
N GLN A 744 23.40 4.25 44.29
CA GLN A 744 24.45 3.34 43.81
C GLN A 744 23.88 2.38 42.76
N LEU A 745 24.26 2.59 41.50
CA LEU A 745 23.95 1.70 40.40
C LEU A 745 24.99 0.59 40.31
N SER A 746 24.53 -0.68 40.31
CA SER A 746 25.40 -1.85 40.42
C SER A 746 26.20 -2.20 39.15
N ASP A 747 25.86 -1.56 38.02
CA ASP A 747 26.51 -1.76 36.73
C ASP A 747 26.45 -0.50 35.84
N GLU A 748 27.45 -0.33 34.98
CA GLU A 748 27.52 0.79 34.03
C GLU A 748 26.35 0.76 33.03
N LEU A 749 25.81 -0.42 32.71
CA LEU A 749 24.63 -0.54 31.84
C LEU A 749 23.37 0.08 32.46
N TYR A 750 23.21 0.02 33.80
CA TYR A 750 22.11 0.72 34.47
C TYR A 750 22.29 2.23 34.40
N LYS A 751 23.51 2.73 34.60
CA LYS A 751 23.83 4.16 34.49
C LYS A 751 23.53 4.69 33.09
N ARG A 752 24.05 4.03 32.06
CA ARG A 752 23.80 4.38 30.66
C ARG A 752 22.32 4.33 30.29
N TYR A 753 21.58 3.38 30.86
CA TYR A 753 20.13 3.30 30.71
C TYR A 753 19.42 4.53 31.27
N PHE A 754 19.71 4.91 32.51
CA PHE A 754 19.09 6.09 33.13
C PHE A 754 19.53 7.41 32.47
N GLU A 755 20.75 7.52 31.95
CA GLU A 755 21.18 8.64 31.10
C GLU A 755 20.36 8.72 29.79
N THR A 756 20.12 7.57 29.16
CA THR A 756 19.26 7.48 27.96
C THR A 756 17.83 7.89 28.31
N LEU A 757 17.32 7.43 29.45
CA LEU A 757 15.99 7.75 29.93
C LEU A 757 15.83 9.25 30.22
N LYS A 758 16.83 9.88 30.84
CA LYS A 758 16.91 11.33 31.03
C LYS A 758 16.74 12.06 29.70
N ASN A 759 17.49 11.66 28.67
CA ASN A 759 17.42 12.27 27.33
C ASN A 759 16.04 12.07 26.67
N ARG A 760 15.40 10.90 26.83
CA ARG A 760 14.04 10.65 26.35
C ARG A 760 13.03 11.58 27.00
N ILE A 761 13.10 11.73 28.32
CA ILE A 761 12.19 12.61 29.10
C ILE A 761 12.38 14.07 28.69
N MET A 762 13.63 14.56 28.61
CA MET A 762 13.92 15.94 28.16
C MET A 762 13.40 16.20 26.75
N SER A 763 13.58 15.25 25.83
CA SER A 763 13.07 15.36 24.46
C SER A 763 11.54 15.39 24.41
N GLN A 764 10.85 14.60 25.24
CA GLN A 764 9.40 14.63 25.33
C GLN A 764 8.90 15.98 25.91
N ILE A 765 9.59 16.54 26.91
CA ILE A 765 9.27 17.87 27.44
C ILE A 765 9.38 18.90 26.31
N PHE A 766 10.47 18.89 25.54
CA PHE A 766 10.68 19.81 24.41
C PHE A 766 9.56 19.71 23.35
N ILE A 767 9.09 18.50 23.05
CA ILE A 767 8.02 18.27 22.06
C ILE A 767 6.65 18.79 22.55
N VAL A 768 6.37 18.68 23.85
CA VAL A 768 5.06 19.04 24.43
C VAL A 768 5.02 20.50 24.87
N GLN A 769 6.19 21.15 25.01
CA GLN A 769 6.31 22.53 25.43
C GLN A 769 5.70 23.51 24.41
N ILE A 770 4.92 24.48 24.90
CA ILE A 770 4.29 25.54 24.12
C ILE A 770 5.34 26.59 23.72
N GLU A 771 5.18 27.23 22.55
CA GLU A 771 5.93 28.43 22.15
C GLU A 771 5.96 29.46 23.28
N GLY A 772 7.08 29.53 24.00
CA GLY A 772 7.27 30.39 25.16
C GLY A 772 8.74 30.55 25.52
N ASN A 773 9.14 31.77 25.91
CA ASN A 773 10.54 32.18 26.12
C ASN A 773 11.24 31.62 27.38
N ILE A 774 10.68 30.62 28.05
CA ILE A 774 11.29 29.98 29.24
C ILE A 774 11.86 28.62 28.83
N THR A 775 13.13 28.39 29.11
CA THR A 775 13.81 27.12 28.79
C THR A 775 13.58 26.09 29.89
N ILE A 776 13.71 24.80 29.55
CA ILE A 776 13.55 23.66 30.47
C ILE A 776 14.45 23.83 31.70
N GLU A 777 15.69 24.30 31.50
CA GLU A 777 16.67 24.52 32.56
C GLU A 777 16.18 25.59 33.55
N LYS A 778 15.56 26.66 33.07
CA LYS A 778 15.03 27.74 33.92
C LYS A 778 13.82 27.30 34.75
N LEU A 779 13.06 26.30 34.30
CA LEU A 779 11.96 25.73 35.08
C LEU A 779 12.51 24.80 36.17
N ASN A 780 13.45 23.92 35.81
CA ASN A 780 14.09 22.99 36.74
C ASN A 780 14.88 23.74 37.86
N GLU A 781 15.46 24.90 37.57
CA GLU A 781 16.16 25.71 38.58
C GLU A 781 15.22 26.39 39.59
N LYS A 782 13.95 26.65 39.21
CA LYS A 782 13.03 27.51 39.98
C LYS A 782 11.96 26.75 40.74
N ILE A 783 11.71 25.50 40.37
CA ILE A 783 10.60 24.70 40.87
C ILE A 783 11.17 23.32 41.24
N ASP A 784 10.95 22.94 42.49
CA ASP A 784 11.16 21.58 42.99
C ASP A 784 9.89 20.77 42.68
N PHE A 785 9.91 19.99 41.61
CA PHE A 785 8.74 19.28 41.09
C PHE A 785 8.35 18.06 41.95
N ASN A 786 9.29 17.51 42.72
CA ASN A 786 9.10 16.43 43.69
C ASN A 786 8.68 16.92 45.09
N ASN A 787 8.33 18.20 45.25
CA ASN A 787 7.84 18.73 46.51
C ASN A 787 6.59 17.97 47.00
N LYS A 788 6.51 17.74 48.32
CA LYS A 788 5.37 17.05 48.94
C LYS A 788 4.04 17.79 48.79
N ASP A 789 4.06 19.12 48.62
CA ASP A 789 2.88 19.92 48.32
C ASP A 789 2.74 20.12 46.80
N GLU A 790 2.19 19.10 46.16
CA GLU A 790 2.06 19.04 44.69
C GLU A 790 1.16 20.16 44.15
N ASN A 791 0.08 20.51 44.86
CA ASN A 791 -0.87 21.54 44.42
C ASN A 791 -0.19 22.91 44.36
N THR A 792 0.51 23.30 45.44
CA THR A 792 1.25 24.56 45.47
C THR A 792 2.37 24.60 44.43
N THR A 793 2.96 23.45 44.13
CA THR A 793 4.04 23.33 43.14
C THR A 793 3.51 23.43 41.72
N PHE A 794 2.36 22.82 41.44
CA PHE A 794 1.66 22.95 40.16
C PHE A 794 1.21 24.39 39.91
N ASP A 795 0.69 25.09 40.93
CA ASP A 795 0.34 26.52 40.83
C ASP A 795 1.55 27.40 40.48
N LYS A 796 2.73 27.10 41.04
CA LYS A 796 3.98 27.81 40.72
C LYS A 796 4.40 27.53 39.29
N PHE A 797 4.31 26.27 38.86
CA PHE A 797 4.59 25.86 37.48
C PHE A 797 3.66 26.57 36.49
N GLU A 798 2.35 26.55 36.75
CA GLU A 798 1.37 27.20 35.88
C GLU A 798 1.62 28.71 35.77
N LYS A 799 1.93 29.37 36.89
CA LYS A 799 2.35 30.78 36.88
C LYS A 799 3.62 30.99 36.07
N ALA A 800 4.62 30.14 36.21
CA ALA A 800 5.90 30.29 35.50
C ALA A 800 5.74 30.17 33.98
N ILE A 801 4.91 29.25 33.50
CA ILE A 801 4.64 29.09 32.06
C ILE A 801 3.72 30.19 31.51
N ASN A 802 2.83 30.76 32.33
CA ASN A 802 1.89 31.81 31.92
C ASN A 802 2.41 33.26 32.06
N GLN A 803 3.43 33.51 32.89
CA GLN A 803 3.91 34.85 33.26
C GLN A 803 4.51 35.70 32.12
N ASN A 804 4.62 35.18 30.89
CA ASN A 804 5.10 35.95 29.74
C ASN A 804 4.01 36.37 28.73
N ASN A 805 2.74 36.02 28.94
CA ASN A 805 1.64 36.59 28.13
C ASN A 805 1.20 38.00 28.57
N TYR A 806 1.82 38.56 29.63
CA TYR A 806 1.56 39.93 30.13
C TYR A 806 2.76 40.88 29.97
N GLY A 807 3.59 40.65 28.95
CA GLY A 807 4.81 41.40 28.64
C GLY A 807 4.76 42.27 27.38
N THR A 808 3.58 42.68 26.88
CA THR A 808 3.47 43.69 25.81
C THR A 808 2.76 44.94 26.32
N LYS A 809 3.42 45.66 27.23
CA LYS A 809 3.21 47.10 27.35
C LYS A 809 4.28 47.81 26.53
N ASN A 810 3.80 48.63 25.60
CA ASN A 810 4.34 49.94 25.25
C ASN A 810 5.85 50.08 25.38
N ASN A 811 6.56 49.96 24.26
CA ASN A 811 7.66 50.85 23.89
C ASN A 811 8.13 50.46 22.49
N PHE A 812 7.80 51.29 21.50
CA PHE A 812 8.76 51.85 20.54
C PHE A 812 8.03 52.91 19.71
N ILE A 813 8.04 54.14 20.25
CA ILE A 813 8.17 55.36 19.45
C ILE A 813 9.67 55.53 19.26
N SER A 814 10.16 55.36 18.04
CA SER A 814 11.25 56.11 17.39
C SER A 814 11.53 55.50 16.02
#